data_AF-A0AAV1RHC4-F1
#
_entry.id   AF-A0AAV1RHC4-F1
#
_cell.length_a   1.000
_cell.length_b   1.000
_cell.length_c   1.000
_cell.angle_alpha   90.00
_cell.angle_beta   90.00
_cell.angle_gamma   90.00
#
_symmetry.space_group_name_H-M   'P 1'
#
loop_
_entity.id
_entity.type
_entity.pdbx_description
1 polymer ?
#
loop_
_entity_poly.entity_id
_entity_poly.type
_entity_poly.pdbx_seq_one_letter_code
_entity_poly.pdbx_strand_id
1 'polypeptide(L)'
;MENQKVSHRPTICYRHMQPSDLEALERIHADIFPIRYESEFFQSVVNERDIVSWAAVDRSRPNGQSDELIGFVTARIVLAKETEIGDLLRYDPSKPDQTLVYILTLGVVETYRNLGIARSLICQVIKYASRIPTCRAVYLHVISYNIPAIHLYKKMSFKCIRRLQGFYLINGQHYDSFLFVYYVNGGRSPCSPLELLIAVVSYMTSGVKSVAARLRKIEDKSPKWPKCKETHSLISMQTKRNLTTECTGYECVIRAGTSVIKSCVNAWLLTVECLVVDCRCNKSFCVFDMYKLLWRSLFFQLESGGGQATNNLYPCMHTGHKFEVRYMVTNGRERQKILAMTSSLPSRPLVVSLCLLLLLFPVCLGIDTASITYHGGPLLTGNLNLTLIWYGQFGRVHKNVIRTFVESLHYNAGANLQPQVSSWWNVIESYQEVARKGSSPINVKVVKQVTDPKYSAGKVATSEFIQQVLQKATGGRSDTIPVIFTSKDVQMQGLCFTKCSQHGTFGDEQPYIVVGNPQNECPGACAWPFQKPDKGPLSITLNPPNGNLGADAMVIAFARALVEAVTNPYKTGFFQDNSNNANKTIEAASACWGIFGSGALDGFAGKVLVDPNTGGGFNGHGSRGRKFLIPAVWNPKTKSCWTLL
;
A
#
# COMPACT_ATOMS: atom_id res chain seq x y z
N MET A 1 50.59 -41.79 -12.98
CA MET A 1 49.58 -41.75 -11.92
C MET A 1 48.60 -40.64 -12.26
N GLU A 2 47.54 -40.97 -12.99
CA GLU A 2 46.40 -40.07 -13.21
C GLU A 2 45.62 -39.95 -11.89
N ASN A 3 45.51 -38.73 -11.39
CA ASN A 3 44.67 -38.42 -10.24
C ASN A 3 43.20 -38.46 -10.70
N GLN A 4 42.52 -39.57 -10.43
CA GLN A 4 41.08 -39.73 -10.59
C GLN A 4 40.35 -38.63 -9.81
N LYS A 5 39.93 -37.57 -10.50
CA LYS A 5 38.85 -36.69 -10.03
C LYS A 5 37.56 -37.50 -10.11
N VAL A 6 37.27 -38.27 -9.06
CA VAL A 6 35.95 -38.82 -8.84
C VAL A 6 34.98 -37.64 -8.84
N SER A 7 34.10 -37.60 -9.82
CA SER A 7 32.98 -36.66 -9.91
C SER A 7 32.08 -36.88 -8.69
N HIS A 8 32.36 -36.17 -7.60
CA HIS A 8 31.56 -36.22 -6.39
C HIS A 8 30.16 -35.64 -6.71
N ARG A 9 29.16 -36.50 -6.86
CA ARG A 9 27.76 -36.10 -6.96
C ARG A 9 27.20 -36.04 -5.54
N PRO A 10 26.94 -34.84 -5.00
CA PRO A 10 26.50 -34.71 -3.63
C PRO A 10 25.10 -35.32 -3.43
N THR A 11 24.92 -36.07 -2.35
CA THR A 11 23.64 -36.69 -2.00
C THR A 11 22.93 -35.82 -0.98
N ILE A 12 22.19 -34.84 -1.49
CA ILE A 12 21.51 -33.84 -0.65
C ILE A 12 20.28 -34.43 0.02
N CYS A 13 20.23 -34.36 1.33
CA CYS A 13 19.08 -34.72 2.16
C CYS A 13 18.54 -33.49 2.88
N TYR A 14 17.23 -33.48 3.14
CA TYR A 14 16.56 -32.40 3.87
C TYR A 14 15.98 -32.95 5.16
N ARG A 15 16.26 -32.29 6.28
CA ARG A 15 15.75 -32.64 7.62
C ARG A 15 15.36 -31.38 8.38
N HIS A 16 14.69 -31.54 9.51
CA HIS A 16 14.50 -30.45 10.46
C HIS A 16 15.83 -30.05 11.11
N MET A 17 15.95 -28.80 11.55
CA MET A 17 17.13 -28.35 12.30
C MET A 17 17.16 -29.01 13.67
N GLN A 18 18.36 -29.21 14.20
CA GLN A 18 18.60 -29.85 15.49
C GLN A 18 19.53 -28.97 16.33
N PRO A 19 19.54 -29.11 17.68
CA PRO A 19 20.44 -28.38 18.56
C PRO A 19 21.93 -28.49 18.18
N SER A 20 22.35 -29.62 17.59
CA SER A 20 23.71 -29.83 17.07
C SER A 20 24.07 -28.92 15.90
N ASP A 21 23.09 -28.34 15.20
CA ASP A 21 23.34 -27.45 14.07
C ASP A 21 23.63 -26.00 14.48
N LEU A 22 23.50 -25.66 15.77
CA LEU A 22 23.55 -24.27 16.26
C LEU A 22 24.82 -23.53 15.81
N GLU A 23 25.98 -24.11 16.08
CA GLU A 23 27.26 -23.48 15.78
C GLU A 23 27.48 -23.34 14.26
N ALA A 24 27.09 -24.36 13.49
CA ALA A 24 27.15 -24.32 12.03
C ALA A 24 26.19 -23.26 11.46
N LEU A 25 25.00 -23.13 12.04
CA LEU A 25 23.99 -22.16 11.63
C LEU A 25 24.48 -20.73 11.85
N GLU A 26 25.02 -20.42 13.03
CA GLU A 26 25.57 -19.11 13.37
C GLU A 26 26.72 -18.74 12.44
N ARG A 27 27.65 -19.67 12.23
CA ARG A 27 28.79 -19.50 11.33
C ARG A 27 28.36 -19.20 9.91
N ILE A 28 27.50 -20.04 9.33
CA ILE A 28 27.04 -19.85 7.95
C ILE A 28 26.24 -18.55 7.83
N HIS A 29 25.41 -18.18 8.82
CA HIS A 29 24.73 -16.89 8.79
C HIS A 29 25.71 -15.72 8.79
N ALA A 30 26.73 -15.78 9.64
CA ALA A 30 27.75 -14.75 9.74
C ALA A 30 28.55 -14.56 8.44
N ASP A 31 28.72 -15.64 7.67
CA ASP A 31 29.47 -15.65 6.41
C ASP A 31 28.64 -15.14 5.22
N ILE A 32 27.35 -15.53 5.13
CA ILE A 32 26.55 -15.30 3.91
C ILE A 32 25.55 -14.15 4.02
N PHE A 33 25.21 -13.71 5.23
CA PHE A 33 24.28 -12.60 5.44
C PHE A 33 25.00 -11.35 5.94
N PRO A 34 24.72 -10.18 5.33
CA PRO A 34 25.25 -8.91 5.82
C PRO A 34 24.53 -8.37 7.07
N ILE A 35 23.47 -9.06 7.53
CA ILE A 35 22.65 -8.69 8.69
C ILE A 35 23.00 -9.62 9.84
N ARG A 36 23.19 -9.04 11.04
CA ARG A 36 23.44 -9.79 12.27
C ARG A 36 22.12 -10.13 12.96
N TYR A 37 22.08 -11.34 13.52
CA TYR A 37 20.96 -11.85 14.30
C TYR A 37 21.47 -12.17 15.71
N GLU A 38 20.62 -11.98 16.72
CA GLU A 38 20.95 -12.26 18.12
C GLU A 38 20.97 -13.76 18.41
N SER A 39 21.70 -14.19 19.44
CA SER A 39 21.82 -15.61 19.83
C SER A 39 20.47 -16.26 20.13
N GLU A 40 19.48 -15.52 20.66
CA GLU A 40 18.14 -16.02 20.94
C GLU A 40 17.38 -16.44 19.68
N PHE A 41 17.67 -15.81 18.53
CA PHE A 41 17.10 -16.21 17.24
C PHE A 41 17.57 -17.62 16.88
N PHE A 42 18.87 -17.88 16.93
CA PHE A 42 19.44 -19.18 16.59
C PHE A 42 18.99 -20.28 17.55
N GLN A 43 18.94 -19.97 18.84
CA GLN A 43 18.36 -20.85 19.86
C GLN A 43 16.89 -21.20 19.56
N SER A 44 16.11 -20.25 19.08
CA SER A 44 14.71 -20.50 18.69
C SER A 44 14.59 -21.37 17.44
N VAL A 45 15.54 -21.27 16.50
CA VAL A 45 15.57 -22.07 15.27
C VAL A 45 15.84 -23.55 15.54
N VAL A 46 16.84 -23.85 16.37
CA VAL A 46 17.30 -25.24 16.60
C VAL A 46 16.46 -26.02 17.61
N ASN A 47 15.70 -25.30 18.45
CA ASN A 47 14.81 -25.90 19.45
C ASN A 47 13.33 -25.94 19.02
N GLU A 48 13.02 -25.60 17.75
CA GLU A 48 11.68 -25.62 17.15
C GLU A 48 10.57 -24.99 18.02
N ARG A 49 10.84 -23.80 18.58
CA ARG A 49 9.82 -23.04 19.31
C ARG A 49 8.86 -22.35 18.34
N ASP A 50 8.96 -21.03 18.23
CA ASP A 50 8.14 -20.22 17.33
C ASP A 50 8.73 -20.14 15.90
N ILE A 51 9.69 -21.01 15.56
CA ILE A 51 10.35 -21.02 14.25
C ILE A 51 10.40 -22.46 13.73
N VAL A 52 9.89 -22.64 12.53
CA VAL A 52 9.97 -23.89 11.77
C VAL A 52 11.15 -23.78 10.82
N SER A 53 11.97 -24.82 10.73
CA SER A 53 13.21 -24.75 9.96
C SER A 53 13.55 -26.08 9.29
N TRP A 54 14.23 -25.98 8.15
CA TRP A 54 14.77 -27.14 7.44
C TRP A 54 16.24 -26.92 7.11
N ALA A 55 17.04 -27.95 7.37
CA ALA A 55 18.42 -28.11 6.99
C ALA A 55 18.52 -28.87 5.66
N ALA A 56 19.51 -28.54 4.85
CA ALA A 56 20.07 -29.37 3.81
C ALA A 56 21.45 -29.86 4.26
N VAL A 57 21.68 -31.17 4.12
CA VAL A 57 22.94 -31.85 4.45
C VAL A 57 23.40 -32.68 3.27
N ASP A 58 24.72 -32.86 3.11
CA ASP A 58 25.29 -33.73 2.08
C ASP A 58 25.79 -35.03 2.70
N ARG A 59 25.01 -36.10 2.53
CA ARG A 59 25.32 -37.41 3.13
C ARG A 59 26.49 -38.13 2.47
N SER A 60 26.95 -37.66 1.31
CA SER A 60 28.10 -38.27 0.65
C SER A 60 29.44 -37.72 1.12
N ARG A 61 29.47 -36.72 2.01
CA ARG A 61 30.73 -36.18 2.55
C ARG A 61 31.52 -37.24 3.32
N PRO A 62 32.83 -37.40 3.06
CA PRO A 62 33.70 -38.27 3.84
C PRO A 62 33.93 -37.72 5.27
N ASN A 63 34.56 -38.51 6.13
CA ASN A 63 35.07 -38.10 7.46
C ASN A 63 34.01 -37.70 8.50
N GLY A 64 32.81 -38.27 8.47
CA GLY A 64 31.78 -38.01 9.49
C GLY A 64 31.08 -36.66 9.36
N GLN A 65 31.35 -35.90 8.29
CA GLN A 65 30.67 -34.64 7.96
C GLN A 65 29.36 -34.84 7.18
N SER A 66 28.84 -36.07 7.13
CA SER A 66 27.63 -36.43 6.37
C SER A 66 26.36 -35.73 6.84
N ASP A 67 26.40 -35.12 8.04
CA ASP A 67 25.28 -34.38 8.63
C ASP A 67 25.60 -32.88 8.82
N GLU A 68 26.68 -32.39 8.21
CA GLU A 68 27.03 -30.97 8.25
C GLU A 68 26.04 -30.13 7.43
N LEU A 69 25.62 -29.02 8.02
CA LEU A 69 24.69 -28.08 7.42
C LEU A 69 25.32 -27.39 6.19
N ILE A 70 24.70 -27.57 5.01
CA ILE A 70 25.13 -26.93 3.75
C ILE A 70 24.09 -25.94 3.20
N GLY A 71 22.91 -25.91 3.77
CA GLY A 71 21.88 -24.93 3.47
C GLY A 71 20.74 -25.00 4.46
N PHE A 72 19.96 -23.95 4.56
CA PHE A 72 18.86 -23.87 5.52
C PHE A 72 17.77 -22.93 5.03
N VAL A 73 16.58 -23.13 5.56
CA VAL A 73 15.51 -22.14 5.52
C VAL A 73 14.83 -22.10 6.89
N THR A 74 14.56 -20.89 7.37
CA THR A 74 13.85 -20.65 8.63
C THR A 74 12.59 -19.85 8.33
N ALA A 75 11.49 -20.20 8.99
CA ALA A 75 10.19 -19.57 8.77
C ALA A 75 9.36 -19.55 10.06
N ARG A 76 8.43 -18.60 10.16
CA ARG A 76 7.51 -18.48 11.29
C ARG A 76 6.07 -18.33 10.80
N ILE A 77 5.14 -18.92 11.54
CA ILE A 77 3.70 -18.67 11.35
C ILE A 77 3.35 -17.35 12.02
N VAL A 78 2.67 -16.48 11.29
CA VAL A 78 2.17 -15.19 11.78
C VAL A 78 0.68 -15.07 11.48
N LEU A 79 -0.06 -14.38 12.32
CA LEU A 79 -1.49 -14.10 12.07
C LEU A 79 -1.60 -13.04 10.98
N ALA A 80 -2.39 -13.30 9.93
CA ALA A 80 -2.48 -12.41 8.77
C ALA A 80 -2.85 -10.97 9.17
N LYS A 81 -3.75 -10.82 10.15
CA LYS A 81 -4.22 -9.54 10.71
C LYS A 81 -3.15 -8.71 11.44
N GLU A 82 -2.04 -9.33 11.82
CA GLU A 82 -0.95 -8.71 12.60
C GLU A 82 0.27 -8.40 11.71
N THR A 83 0.18 -8.67 10.41
CA THR A 83 1.28 -8.47 9.46
C THR A 83 1.14 -7.20 8.64
N GLU A 84 2.28 -6.66 8.20
CA GLU A 84 2.38 -5.53 7.26
C GLU A 84 1.77 -5.80 5.88
N ILE A 85 1.41 -7.07 5.61
CA ILE A 85 0.77 -7.51 4.37
C ILE A 85 -0.69 -7.93 4.57
N GLY A 86 -1.28 -7.67 5.74
CA GLY A 86 -2.69 -7.98 6.02
C GLY A 86 -3.65 -7.37 5.00
N ASP A 87 -3.35 -6.15 4.55
CA ASP A 87 -4.12 -5.44 3.52
C ASP A 87 -3.90 -5.99 2.10
N LEU A 88 -2.85 -6.80 1.91
CA LEU A 88 -2.44 -7.42 0.64
C LEU A 88 -2.93 -8.85 0.49
N LEU A 89 -3.79 -9.31 1.40
CA LEU A 89 -4.52 -10.56 1.30
C LEU A 89 -6.00 -10.24 1.26
N ARG A 90 -6.75 -10.90 0.36
CA ARG A 90 -8.21 -10.91 0.47
C ARG A 90 -8.56 -11.69 1.74
N TYR A 91 -8.64 -10.97 2.86
CA TYR A 91 -9.07 -11.49 4.14
C TYR A 91 -10.52 -11.98 3.99
N ASP A 92 -10.78 -13.22 4.41
CA ASP A 92 -12.13 -13.76 4.48
C ASP A 92 -12.64 -13.47 5.90
N PRO A 93 -13.60 -12.53 6.08
CA PRO A 93 -14.07 -12.13 7.40
C PRO A 93 -14.67 -13.29 8.19
N SER A 94 -15.07 -14.37 7.53
CA SER A 94 -15.60 -15.58 8.17
C SER A 94 -14.52 -16.46 8.83
N LYS A 95 -13.23 -16.16 8.64
CA LYS A 95 -12.09 -16.98 9.13
C LYS A 95 -11.02 -16.09 9.79
N PRO A 96 -11.20 -15.69 11.06
CA PRO A 96 -10.32 -14.72 11.75
C PRO A 96 -8.96 -15.28 12.18
N ASP A 97 -8.78 -16.58 12.04
CA ASP A 97 -7.60 -17.36 12.36
C ASP A 97 -6.65 -17.54 11.16
N GLN A 98 -6.86 -16.79 10.07
CA GLN A 98 -5.97 -16.85 8.90
C GLN A 98 -4.53 -16.54 9.28
N THR A 99 -3.63 -17.41 8.86
CA THR A 99 -2.19 -17.32 9.11
C THR A 99 -1.42 -17.13 7.82
N LEU A 100 -0.15 -16.74 7.96
CA LEU A 100 0.83 -16.65 6.89
C LEU A 100 2.13 -17.26 7.38
N VAL A 101 2.95 -17.72 6.44
CA VAL A 101 4.30 -18.20 6.74
C VAL A 101 5.31 -17.16 6.25
N TYR A 102 6.05 -16.57 7.17
CA TYR A 102 7.11 -15.62 6.87
C TYR A 102 8.46 -16.35 6.81
N ILE A 103 9.15 -16.32 5.66
CA ILE A 103 10.52 -16.83 5.56
C ILE A 103 11.46 -15.77 6.14
N LEU A 104 12.18 -16.14 7.20
CA LEU A 104 13.10 -15.27 7.94
C LEU A 104 14.47 -15.26 7.27
N THR A 105 15.09 -16.43 7.09
CA THR A 105 16.40 -16.60 6.44
C THR A 105 16.42 -17.80 5.50
N LEU A 106 17.13 -17.68 4.38
CA LEU A 106 17.34 -18.74 3.39
C LEU A 106 18.79 -18.69 2.91
N GLY A 107 19.56 -19.72 3.22
CA GLY A 107 20.99 -19.76 2.94
C GLY A 107 21.41 -21.07 2.27
N VAL A 108 22.41 -21.00 1.40
CA VAL A 108 23.15 -22.17 0.89
C VAL A 108 24.62 -21.79 0.84
N VAL A 109 25.48 -22.65 1.39
CA VAL A 109 26.94 -22.45 1.37
C VAL A 109 27.43 -22.34 -0.07
N GLU A 110 28.44 -21.52 -0.30
CA GLU A 110 28.80 -21.07 -1.65
C GLU A 110 29.12 -22.21 -2.63
N THR A 111 29.84 -23.23 -2.16
CA THR A 111 30.24 -24.41 -2.94
C THR A 111 29.07 -25.30 -3.38
N TYR A 112 27.88 -25.14 -2.78
CA TYR A 112 26.67 -25.90 -3.08
C TYR A 112 25.56 -25.06 -3.75
N ARG A 113 25.85 -23.80 -4.09
CA ARG A 113 24.93 -22.95 -4.86
C ARG A 113 24.71 -23.50 -6.27
N ASN A 114 23.61 -23.10 -6.91
CA ASN A 114 23.22 -23.54 -8.26
C ASN A 114 22.92 -25.04 -8.43
N LEU A 115 22.89 -25.83 -7.34
CA LEU A 115 22.48 -27.25 -7.35
C LEU A 115 20.97 -27.44 -7.08
N GLY A 116 20.20 -26.35 -7.01
CA GLY A 116 18.75 -26.40 -6.76
C GLY A 116 18.35 -26.55 -5.28
N ILE A 117 19.30 -26.54 -4.34
CA ILE A 117 19.05 -26.71 -2.90
C ILE A 117 18.10 -25.64 -2.35
N ALA A 118 18.36 -24.36 -2.64
CA ALA A 118 17.49 -23.26 -2.21
C ALA A 118 16.05 -23.42 -2.70
N ARG A 119 15.87 -23.88 -3.96
CA ARG A 119 14.54 -24.18 -4.52
C ARG A 119 13.86 -25.30 -3.73
N SER A 120 14.58 -26.38 -3.43
CA SER A 120 14.04 -27.50 -2.66
C SER A 120 13.67 -27.10 -1.23
N LEU A 121 14.47 -26.26 -0.57
CA LEU A 121 14.18 -25.72 0.76
C LEU A 121 12.90 -24.85 0.74
N ILE A 122 12.76 -23.93 -0.21
CA ILE A 122 11.52 -23.15 -0.38
C ILE A 122 10.33 -24.08 -0.66
N CYS A 123 10.51 -25.16 -1.44
CA CYS A 123 9.45 -26.15 -1.65
C CYS A 123 9.02 -26.84 -0.34
N GLN A 124 9.93 -27.09 0.62
CA GLN A 124 9.54 -27.60 1.95
C GLN A 124 8.64 -26.60 2.68
N VAL A 125 8.98 -25.31 2.66
CA VAL A 125 8.16 -24.25 3.27
C VAL A 125 6.79 -24.14 2.61
N ILE A 126 6.71 -24.16 1.27
CA ILE A 126 5.43 -24.11 0.55
C ILE A 126 4.58 -25.34 0.87
N LYS A 127 5.21 -26.53 0.94
CA LYS A 127 4.53 -27.78 1.30
C LYS A 127 4.01 -27.75 2.73
N TYR A 128 4.78 -27.19 3.66
CA TYR A 128 4.37 -26.96 5.04
C TYR A 128 3.19 -25.97 5.12
N ALA A 129 3.29 -24.82 4.47
CA ALA A 129 2.24 -23.81 4.41
C ALA A 129 0.92 -24.36 3.81
N SER A 130 1.03 -25.18 2.76
CA SER A 130 -0.12 -25.81 2.10
C SER A 130 -0.83 -26.84 2.97
N ARG A 131 -0.17 -27.38 4.01
CA ARG A 131 -0.78 -28.31 4.98
C ARG A 131 -1.55 -27.60 6.09
N ILE A 132 -1.32 -26.30 6.30
CA ILE A 132 -1.99 -25.51 7.34
C ILE A 132 -3.28 -24.92 6.74
N PRO A 133 -4.48 -25.37 7.13
CA PRO A 133 -5.73 -24.96 6.47
C PRO A 133 -6.02 -23.45 6.55
N THR A 134 -5.54 -22.82 7.63
CA THR A 134 -5.67 -21.38 7.88
C THR A 134 -4.63 -20.54 7.16
N CYS A 135 -3.54 -21.15 6.65
CA CYS A 135 -2.46 -20.43 6.00
C CYS A 135 -2.89 -19.95 4.61
N ARG A 136 -2.70 -18.67 4.29
CA ARG A 136 -3.09 -18.08 3.00
C ARG A 136 -1.93 -17.70 2.09
N ALA A 137 -0.73 -17.50 2.62
CA ALA A 137 0.44 -17.20 1.80
C ALA A 137 1.76 -17.50 2.53
N VAL A 138 2.81 -17.66 1.74
CA VAL A 138 4.21 -17.59 2.14
C VAL A 138 4.76 -16.24 1.67
N TYR A 139 5.45 -15.48 2.51
CA TYR A 139 6.04 -14.21 2.11
C TYR A 139 7.44 -13.99 2.69
N LEU A 140 8.18 -13.06 2.08
CA LEU A 140 9.56 -12.75 2.45
C LEU A 140 10.01 -11.37 1.95
N HIS A 141 11.11 -10.90 2.52
CA HIS A 141 11.84 -9.73 2.07
C HIS A 141 13.15 -10.13 1.40
N VAL A 142 13.52 -9.45 0.33
CA VAL A 142 14.81 -9.64 -0.35
C VAL A 142 15.46 -8.30 -0.66
N ILE A 143 16.73 -8.15 -0.30
CA ILE A 143 17.48 -6.92 -0.55
C ILE A 143 17.59 -6.63 -2.05
N SER A 144 17.45 -5.36 -2.42
CA SER A 144 17.19 -4.95 -3.80
C SER A 144 18.32 -5.31 -4.77
N TYR A 145 19.56 -5.39 -4.29
CA TYR A 145 20.73 -5.76 -5.09
C TYR A 145 20.96 -7.29 -5.16
N ASN A 146 20.21 -8.12 -4.42
CA ASN A 146 20.35 -9.57 -4.47
C ASN A 146 19.58 -10.16 -5.67
N ILE A 147 20.13 -9.91 -6.85
CA ILE A 147 19.58 -10.36 -8.14
C ILE A 147 19.39 -11.90 -8.20
N PRO A 148 20.32 -12.74 -7.70
CA PRO A 148 20.11 -14.19 -7.70
C PRO A 148 18.86 -14.63 -6.92
N ALA A 149 18.65 -14.08 -5.72
CA ALA A 149 17.47 -14.40 -4.91
C ALA A 149 16.17 -13.87 -5.56
N ILE A 150 16.17 -12.66 -6.10
CA ILE A 150 15.03 -12.08 -6.83
C ILE A 150 14.63 -12.99 -8.00
N HIS A 151 15.61 -13.48 -8.78
CA HIS A 151 15.34 -14.41 -9.88
C HIS A 151 14.83 -15.77 -9.39
N LEU A 152 15.37 -16.31 -8.30
CA LEU A 152 14.90 -17.55 -7.69
C LEU A 152 13.42 -17.43 -7.29
N TYR A 153 13.05 -16.38 -6.55
CA TYR A 153 11.66 -16.19 -6.09
C TYR A 153 10.69 -15.99 -7.25
N LYS A 154 11.05 -15.17 -8.25
CA LYS A 154 10.24 -15.01 -9.48
C LYS A 154 10.07 -16.33 -10.23
N LYS A 155 11.14 -17.14 -10.37
CA LYS A 155 11.09 -18.46 -11.02
C LYS A 155 10.23 -19.46 -10.25
N MET A 156 10.09 -19.28 -8.94
CA MET A 156 9.19 -20.05 -8.07
C MET A 156 7.80 -19.43 -7.96
N SER A 157 7.44 -18.51 -8.85
CA SER A 157 6.12 -17.86 -8.94
C SER A 157 5.73 -16.99 -7.73
N PHE A 158 6.68 -16.59 -6.89
CA PHE A 158 6.43 -15.52 -5.93
C PHE A 158 6.19 -14.21 -6.69
N LYS A 159 5.19 -13.45 -6.26
CA LYS A 159 4.84 -12.14 -6.78
C LYS A 159 5.56 -11.05 -6.00
N CYS A 160 6.26 -10.16 -6.71
CA CYS A 160 6.83 -8.95 -6.10
C CYS A 160 5.71 -7.94 -5.90
N ILE A 161 5.34 -7.66 -4.65
CA ILE A 161 4.19 -6.81 -4.34
C ILE A 161 4.59 -5.35 -4.16
N ARG A 162 5.69 -5.09 -3.45
CA ARG A 162 6.12 -3.74 -3.08
C ARG A 162 7.63 -3.64 -3.02
N ARG A 163 8.16 -2.46 -3.33
CA ARG A 163 9.54 -2.05 -3.00
C ARG A 163 9.48 -1.21 -1.73
N LEU A 164 10.26 -1.59 -0.73
CA LEU A 164 10.40 -0.91 0.55
C LEU A 164 11.72 -0.15 0.51
N GLN A 165 11.68 1.18 0.54
CA GLN A 165 12.87 2.01 0.47
C GLN A 165 13.63 1.97 1.79
N GLY A 166 14.97 1.87 1.74
CA GLY A 166 15.85 1.92 2.91
C GLY A 166 15.61 0.84 3.98
N PHE A 167 14.95 -0.26 3.62
CA PHE A 167 14.52 -1.33 4.53
C PHE A 167 15.68 -2.01 5.27
N TYR A 168 16.80 -2.25 4.60
CA TYR A 168 17.98 -2.86 5.20
C TYR A 168 19.03 -1.79 5.52
N LEU A 169 19.64 -1.89 6.71
CA LEU A 169 20.83 -1.14 7.08
C LEU A 169 22.00 -2.10 7.21
N ILE A 170 22.99 -1.94 6.35
CA ILE A 170 24.19 -2.78 6.32
C ILE A 170 25.39 -1.84 6.32
N ASN A 171 26.26 -1.97 7.32
CA ASN A 171 27.47 -1.15 7.47
C ASN A 171 27.21 0.36 7.38
N GLY A 172 26.08 0.83 7.95
CA GLY A 172 25.70 2.24 7.93
C GLY A 172 25.08 2.74 6.62
N GLN A 173 24.97 1.89 5.60
CA GLN A 173 24.33 2.20 4.32
C GLN A 173 22.95 1.56 4.20
N HIS A 174 21.99 2.35 3.68
CA HIS A 174 20.63 1.89 3.44
C HIS A 174 20.49 1.21 2.09
N TYR A 175 19.74 0.10 2.09
CA TYR A 175 19.40 -0.66 0.90
C TYR A 175 17.91 -0.98 0.88
N ASP A 176 17.32 -0.88 -0.30
CA ASP A 176 15.91 -1.17 -0.49
C ASP A 176 15.65 -2.68 -0.37
N SER A 177 14.41 -3.05 -0.12
CA SER A 177 13.92 -4.42 -0.12
C SER A 177 12.77 -4.58 -1.09
N PHE A 178 12.60 -5.79 -1.61
CA PHE A 178 11.39 -6.21 -2.31
C PHE A 178 10.63 -7.21 -1.45
N LEU A 179 9.33 -6.97 -1.30
CA LEU A 179 8.40 -7.88 -0.67
C LEU A 179 7.88 -8.88 -1.72
N PHE A 180 8.09 -10.17 -1.47
CA PHE A 180 7.62 -11.27 -2.31
C PHE A 180 6.56 -12.11 -1.60
N VAL A 181 5.50 -12.48 -2.31
CA VAL A 181 4.36 -13.27 -1.78
C VAL A 181 4.03 -14.44 -2.70
N TYR A 182 3.81 -15.63 -2.14
CA TYR A 182 3.31 -16.83 -2.80
C TYR A 182 2.03 -17.29 -2.10
N TYR A 183 0.90 -17.24 -2.80
CA TYR A 183 -0.39 -17.58 -2.21
C TYR A 183 -0.61 -19.11 -2.14
N VAL A 184 -1.20 -19.59 -1.04
CA VAL A 184 -1.57 -20.99 -0.81
C VAL A 184 -3.01 -21.09 -0.29
N ASN A 185 -3.62 -22.28 -0.37
CA ASN A 185 -4.95 -22.59 0.18
C ASN A 185 -6.03 -21.53 -0.15
N GLY A 186 -6.07 -21.10 -1.41
CA GLY A 186 -7.06 -20.13 -1.87
C GLY A 186 -6.79 -18.67 -1.47
N GLY A 187 -5.64 -18.36 -0.86
CA GLY A 187 -5.17 -16.98 -0.70
C GLY A 187 -5.07 -16.27 -2.05
N ARG A 188 -5.39 -14.98 -2.05
CA ARG A 188 -5.37 -14.14 -3.26
C ARG A 188 -4.92 -12.74 -2.89
N SER A 189 -4.23 -12.09 -3.82
CA SER A 189 -4.05 -10.64 -3.77
C SER A 189 -5.42 -9.96 -3.76
N PRO A 190 -5.60 -8.82 -3.08
CA PRO A 190 -6.71 -7.91 -3.33
C PRO A 190 -6.77 -7.70 -4.82
N CYS A 191 -7.92 -7.98 -5.43
CA CYS A 191 -8.11 -7.68 -6.83
C CYS A 191 -8.01 -6.16 -6.98
N SER A 192 -6.88 -5.68 -7.46
CA SER A 192 -6.90 -4.42 -8.20
C SER A 192 -7.86 -4.64 -9.38
N PRO A 193 -8.77 -3.70 -9.67
CA PRO A 193 -9.52 -3.73 -10.93
C PRO A 193 -8.59 -3.92 -12.12
N LEU A 194 -7.35 -3.41 -12.03
CA LEU A 194 -6.25 -3.58 -12.98
C LEU A 194 -5.77 -5.04 -13.09
N GLU A 195 -5.71 -5.81 -12.00
CA GLU A 195 -5.31 -7.24 -12.01
C GLU A 195 -6.41 -8.12 -12.59
N LEU A 196 -7.69 -7.77 -12.35
CA LEU A 196 -8.81 -8.43 -13.03
C LEU A 196 -8.81 -8.09 -14.51
N LEU A 197 -8.50 -6.84 -14.87
CA LEU A 197 -8.32 -6.40 -16.26
C LEU A 197 -7.12 -7.08 -16.91
N ILE A 198 -5.98 -7.21 -16.23
CA ILE A 198 -4.79 -7.91 -16.73
C ILE A 198 -5.05 -9.41 -16.83
N ALA A 199 -5.78 -10.01 -15.89
CA ALA A 199 -6.18 -11.41 -15.96
C ALA A 199 -7.16 -11.65 -17.10
N VAL A 200 -8.14 -10.77 -17.30
CA VAL A 200 -9.07 -10.79 -18.44
C VAL A 200 -8.31 -10.56 -19.74
N VAL A 201 -7.42 -9.58 -19.81
CA VAL A 201 -6.59 -9.29 -21.00
C VAL A 201 -5.61 -10.41 -21.28
N SER A 202 -5.03 -11.04 -20.26
CA SER A 202 -4.12 -12.19 -20.38
C SER A 202 -4.87 -13.46 -20.81
N TYR A 203 -6.09 -13.65 -20.29
CA TYR A 203 -6.99 -14.72 -20.70
C TYR A 203 -7.47 -14.52 -22.14
N MET A 204 -7.82 -13.28 -22.50
CA MET A 204 -8.23 -12.88 -23.85
C MET A 204 -7.06 -12.97 -24.83
N THR A 205 -5.85 -12.52 -24.47
CA THR A 205 -4.66 -12.67 -25.33
C THR A 205 -4.23 -14.12 -25.46
N SER A 206 -4.40 -14.96 -24.43
CA SER A 206 -4.18 -16.41 -24.52
C SER A 206 -5.25 -17.07 -25.40
N GLY A 207 -6.50 -16.61 -25.30
CA GLY A 207 -7.60 -17.00 -26.19
C GLY A 207 -7.34 -16.62 -27.64
N VAL A 208 -6.87 -15.39 -27.90
CA VAL A 208 -6.48 -14.91 -29.23
C VAL A 208 -5.27 -15.67 -29.77
N LYS A 209 -4.26 -15.98 -28.95
CA LYS A 209 -3.13 -16.83 -29.34
C LYS A 209 -3.56 -18.26 -29.66
N SER A 210 -4.51 -18.82 -28.91
CA SER A 210 -5.08 -20.15 -29.14
C SER A 210 -5.93 -20.18 -30.42
N VAL A 211 -6.73 -19.14 -30.67
CA VAL A 211 -7.50 -18.97 -31.90
C VAL A 211 -6.57 -18.74 -33.10
N ALA A 212 -5.52 -17.93 -32.96
CA ALA A 212 -4.51 -17.73 -34.00
C ALA A 212 -3.74 -19.03 -34.32
N ALA A 213 -3.41 -19.83 -33.30
CA ALA A 213 -2.80 -21.15 -33.48
C ALA A 213 -3.76 -22.15 -34.16
N ARG A 214 -5.06 -22.10 -33.85
CA ARG A 214 -6.10 -22.88 -34.53
C ARG A 214 -6.31 -22.43 -35.97
N LEU A 215 -6.25 -21.12 -36.25
CA LEU A 215 -6.34 -20.56 -37.61
C LEU A 215 -5.12 -20.95 -38.46
N ARG A 216 -3.91 -20.92 -37.90
CA ARG A 216 -2.71 -21.47 -38.57
C ARG A 216 -2.84 -22.96 -38.89
N LYS A 217 -3.41 -23.75 -37.96
CA LYS A 217 -3.70 -25.18 -38.19
C LYS A 217 -4.75 -25.45 -39.27
N ILE A 218 -5.65 -24.50 -39.53
CA ILE A 218 -6.65 -24.59 -40.62
C ILE A 218 -6.00 -24.23 -41.96
N GLU A 219 -5.06 -23.27 -41.95
CA GLU A 219 -4.24 -22.90 -43.11
C GLU A 219 -3.36 -24.08 -43.59
N ASP A 220 -2.72 -24.79 -42.65
CA ASP A 220 -1.90 -25.99 -42.92
C ASP A 220 -2.71 -27.22 -43.39
N LYS A 221 -4.06 -27.21 -43.24
CA LYS A 221 -4.95 -28.29 -43.67
C LYS A 221 -5.75 -27.97 -44.94
N SER A 222 -5.46 -26.85 -45.60
CA SER A 222 -6.05 -26.54 -46.91
C SER A 222 -5.40 -27.42 -48.01
N PRO A 223 -6.17 -28.16 -48.83
CA PRO A 223 -5.60 -28.99 -49.88
C PRO A 223 -4.99 -28.11 -50.99
N LYS A 224 -3.75 -28.44 -51.39
CA LYS A 224 -3.04 -27.81 -52.51
C LYS A 224 -3.87 -27.95 -53.80
N TRP A 225 -4.40 -26.85 -54.32
CA TRP A 225 -4.88 -26.77 -55.70
C TRP A 225 -3.76 -26.29 -56.66
N PRO A 226 -3.78 -26.75 -57.93
CA PRO A 226 -2.61 -26.74 -58.80
C PRO A 226 -2.30 -25.36 -59.37
N LYS A 227 -0.99 -25.09 -59.51
CA LYS A 227 -0.42 -23.96 -60.24
C LYS A 227 -0.91 -23.97 -61.69
N CYS A 228 -1.58 -22.90 -62.13
CA CYS A 228 -1.80 -22.65 -63.55
C CYS A 228 -0.45 -22.27 -64.19
N LYS A 229 -0.09 -22.98 -65.26
CA LYS A 229 1.13 -22.77 -66.06
C LYS A 229 1.02 -21.47 -66.85
N GLU A 230 2.05 -20.64 -66.80
CA GLU A 230 2.29 -19.59 -67.78
C GLU A 230 2.79 -20.24 -69.08
N THR A 231 2.09 -20.00 -70.17
CA THR A 231 2.62 -20.18 -71.52
C THR A 231 2.73 -18.80 -72.15
N HIS A 232 3.96 -18.41 -72.46
CA HIS A 232 4.27 -17.20 -73.20
C HIS A 232 3.73 -17.29 -74.63
N SER A 233 2.97 -16.29 -75.07
CA SER A 233 2.95 -15.85 -76.47
C SER A 233 2.58 -14.36 -76.56
N LEU A 234 3.27 -13.68 -77.47
CA LEU A 234 3.19 -12.25 -77.78
C LEU A 234 1.94 -11.88 -78.59
N ILE A 235 1.53 -10.61 -78.49
CA ILE A 235 1.12 -9.66 -79.57
C ILE A 235 -0.11 -8.79 -79.21
N SER A 236 0.14 -7.49 -79.21
CA SER A 236 -0.61 -6.30 -79.69
C SER A 236 -2.12 -6.33 -79.98
N MET A 237 -2.77 -5.24 -79.52
CA MET A 237 -3.89 -4.46 -80.07
C MET A 237 -5.05 -5.18 -80.79
N GLN A 238 -6.27 -5.11 -80.23
CA GLN A 238 -7.43 -4.36 -80.77
C GLN A 238 -8.78 -4.79 -80.15
N THR A 239 -9.57 -3.76 -79.82
CA THR A 239 -11.03 -3.62 -79.97
C THR A 239 -12.00 -4.62 -79.31
N LYS A 240 -12.78 -4.06 -78.36
CA LYS A 240 -14.14 -4.43 -77.89
C LYS A 240 -14.83 -5.62 -78.60
N ARG A 241 -15.22 -6.64 -77.82
CA ARG A 241 -16.63 -6.96 -77.52
C ARG A 241 -16.77 -8.03 -76.41
N ASN A 242 -17.88 -7.88 -75.70
CA ASN A 242 -18.36 -8.62 -74.54
C ASN A 242 -18.24 -10.15 -74.60
N LEU A 243 -17.78 -10.75 -73.51
CA LEU A 243 -18.37 -11.98 -72.98
C LEU A 243 -18.21 -12.00 -71.45
N THR A 244 -19.33 -12.16 -70.76
CA THR A 244 -19.47 -12.28 -69.31
C THR A 244 -18.76 -13.52 -68.78
N THR A 245 -17.99 -13.38 -67.71
CA THR A 245 -17.66 -14.51 -66.82
C THR A 245 -17.49 -13.96 -65.41
N GLU A 246 -18.37 -14.44 -64.51
CA GLU A 246 -18.34 -14.15 -63.09
C GLU A 246 -17.02 -14.63 -62.47
N CYS A 247 -16.31 -13.74 -61.79
CA CYS A 247 -15.28 -14.13 -60.83
C CYS A 247 -15.56 -13.42 -59.51
N THR A 248 -15.82 -14.25 -58.50
CA THR A 248 -16.38 -13.90 -57.21
C THR A 248 -15.39 -13.13 -56.32
N GLY A 249 -15.84 -11.99 -55.78
CA GLY A 249 -15.09 -11.10 -54.89
C GLY A 249 -14.87 -11.63 -53.46
N TYR A 250 -14.24 -12.79 -53.30
CA TYR A 250 -13.90 -13.36 -51.99
C TYR A 250 -12.44 -13.16 -51.55
N GLU A 251 -11.53 -12.76 -52.45
CA GLU A 251 -10.10 -12.59 -52.12
C GLU A 251 -9.74 -11.21 -51.55
N CYS A 252 -10.48 -10.15 -51.89
CA CYS A 252 -10.17 -8.79 -51.44
C CYS A 252 -10.70 -8.48 -50.02
N VAL A 253 -11.77 -9.16 -49.60
CA VAL A 253 -12.47 -8.92 -48.31
C VAL A 253 -11.69 -9.50 -47.12
N ILE A 254 -10.94 -10.60 -47.31
CA ILE A 254 -10.21 -11.28 -46.22
C ILE A 254 -8.89 -10.55 -45.88
N ARG A 255 -8.21 -9.96 -46.88
CA ARG A 255 -7.00 -9.13 -46.65
C ARG A 255 -7.33 -7.78 -46.01
N ALA A 256 -8.46 -7.15 -46.37
CA ALA A 256 -8.90 -5.90 -45.75
C ALA A 256 -9.35 -6.10 -44.28
N GLY A 257 -10.10 -7.17 -43.99
CA GLY A 257 -10.59 -7.45 -42.63
C GLY A 257 -9.47 -7.78 -41.63
N THR A 258 -8.43 -8.49 -42.06
CA THR A 258 -7.28 -8.83 -41.20
C THR A 258 -6.37 -7.63 -40.92
N SER A 259 -6.25 -6.70 -41.87
CA SER A 259 -5.55 -5.42 -41.72
C SER A 259 -6.24 -4.50 -40.70
N VAL A 260 -7.57 -4.34 -40.82
CA VAL A 260 -8.38 -3.49 -39.92
C VAL A 260 -8.36 -4.00 -38.49
N ILE A 261 -8.50 -5.32 -38.27
CA ILE A 261 -8.43 -5.92 -36.94
C ILE A 261 -7.05 -5.70 -36.30
N LYS A 262 -5.97 -5.84 -37.08
CA LYS A 262 -4.60 -5.64 -36.59
C LYS A 262 -4.33 -4.17 -36.22
N SER A 263 -4.89 -3.23 -36.99
CA SER A 263 -4.78 -1.79 -36.70
C SER A 263 -5.58 -1.36 -35.47
N CYS A 264 -6.82 -1.87 -35.31
CA CYS A 264 -7.64 -1.61 -34.12
C CYS A 264 -7.02 -2.19 -32.85
N VAL A 265 -6.42 -3.38 -32.93
CA VAL A 265 -5.71 -3.99 -31.79
C VAL A 265 -4.46 -3.20 -31.41
N ASN A 266 -3.70 -2.71 -32.39
CA ASN A 266 -2.53 -1.87 -32.13
C ASN A 266 -2.89 -0.48 -31.59
N ALA A 267 -3.94 0.15 -32.10
CA ALA A 267 -4.44 1.42 -31.59
C ALA A 267 -4.98 1.27 -30.15
N TRP A 268 -5.64 0.15 -29.85
CA TRP A 268 -6.10 -0.17 -28.49
C TRP A 268 -4.91 -0.42 -27.53
N LEU A 269 -3.90 -1.17 -27.96
CA LEU A 269 -2.65 -1.39 -27.20
C LEU A 269 -1.91 -0.07 -26.90
N LEU A 270 -1.80 0.82 -27.88
CA LEU A 270 -1.17 2.15 -27.71
C LEU A 270 -1.98 3.05 -26.76
N THR A 271 -3.31 2.98 -26.82
CA THR A 271 -4.18 3.73 -25.89
C THR A 271 -4.02 3.22 -24.45
N VAL A 272 -3.88 1.91 -24.27
CA VAL A 272 -3.64 1.28 -22.96
C VAL A 272 -2.24 1.60 -22.43
N GLU A 273 -1.21 1.64 -23.27
CA GLU A 273 0.14 2.06 -22.86
C GLU A 273 0.19 3.54 -22.46
N CYS A 274 -0.48 4.45 -23.18
CA CYS A 274 -0.57 5.86 -22.81
C CYS A 274 -1.32 6.09 -21.48
N LEU A 275 -2.40 5.34 -21.22
CA LEU A 275 -3.14 5.37 -19.93
C LEU A 275 -2.30 4.87 -18.75
N VAL A 276 -1.36 3.95 -18.97
CA VAL A 276 -0.48 3.38 -17.94
C VAL A 276 0.71 4.30 -17.61
N VAL A 277 1.16 5.13 -18.57
CA VAL A 277 2.32 6.01 -18.37
C VAL A 277 1.96 7.33 -17.65
N ASP A 278 0.75 7.88 -17.84
CA ASP A 278 0.41 9.23 -17.34
C ASP A 278 -0.21 9.29 -15.93
N CYS A 279 -0.44 8.15 -15.27
CA CYS A 279 -0.87 8.12 -13.85
C CYS A 279 0.22 8.55 -12.83
N ARG A 280 1.39 9.04 -13.27
CA ARG A 280 2.45 9.55 -12.38
C ARG A 280 2.49 11.08 -12.23
N CYS A 281 1.67 11.83 -12.95
CA CYS A 281 1.62 13.29 -12.86
C CYS A 281 0.32 13.76 -12.20
N ASN A 282 0.44 14.34 -11.01
CA ASN A 282 -0.65 14.92 -10.24
C ASN A 282 -1.03 16.29 -10.83
N LYS A 283 -1.86 16.35 -11.88
CA LYS A 283 -2.57 17.57 -12.34
C LYS A 283 -3.79 17.21 -13.19
N SER A 284 -4.94 17.82 -12.89
CA SER A 284 -6.21 17.65 -13.60
C SER A 284 -6.10 18.07 -15.07
N PHE A 285 -6.24 17.12 -16.01
CA PHE A 285 -6.52 17.39 -17.42
C PHE A 285 -7.80 16.63 -17.82
N CYS A 286 -8.77 17.36 -18.37
CA CYS A 286 -10.14 16.90 -18.59
C CYS A 286 -10.29 15.93 -19.78
N VAL A 287 -11.14 14.92 -19.61
CA VAL A 287 -11.55 13.85 -20.54
C VAL A 287 -12.07 14.35 -21.91
N PHE A 288 -12.34 15.65 -22.07
CA PHE A 288 -12.91 16.23 -23.29
C PHE A 288 -11.95 16.36 -24.48
N ASP A 289 -10.63 16.50 -24.26
CA ASP A 289 -9.67 16.66 -25.36
C ASP A 289 -9.28 15.33 -26.03
N MET A 290 -9.47 14.21 -25.32
CA MET A 290 -9.19 12.86 -25.83
C MET A 290 -10.22 12.41 -26.89
N TYR A 291 -11.48 12.82 -26.77
CA TYR A 291 -12.52 12.55 -27.77
C TYR A 291 -12.27 13.28 -29.10
N LYS A 292 -11.66 14.48 -29.08
CA LYS A 292 -11.26 15.20 -30.30
C LYS A 292 -10.14 14.51 -31.06
N LEU A 293 -9.21 13.85 -30.37
CA LEU A 293 -8.10 13.09 -30.97
C LEU A 293 -8.57 11.77 -31.58
N LEU A 294 -9.47 11.03 -30.90
CA LEU A 294 -10.06 9.80 -31.42
C LEU A 294 -10.93 10.05 -32.67
N TRP A 295 -11.67 11.16 -32.72
CA TRP A 295 -12.47 11.51 -33.89
C TRP A 295 -11.60 11.95 -35.09
N ARG A 296 -10.43 12.54 -34.84
CA ARG A 296 -9.44 12.93 -35.88
C ARG A 296 -8.78 11.72 -36.56
N SER A 297 -8.50 10.65 -35.81
CA SER A 297 -7.85 9.44 -36.34
C SER A 297 -8.79 8.58 -37.21
N LEU A 298 -10.09 8.60 -36.93
CA LEU A 298 -11.09 7.84 -37.70
C LEU A 298 -11.42 8.47 -39.07
N PHE A 299 -11.18 9.78 -39.26
CA PHE A 299 -11.53 10.48 -40.51
C PHE A 299 -10.37 10.57 -41.52
N PHE A 300 -9.12 10.29 -41.12
CA PHE A 300 -7.93 10.49 -41.95
C PHE A 300 -7.67 9.39 -43.00
N GLN A 301 -8.56 8.41 -43.16
CA GLN A 301 -8.33 7.25 -44.03
C GLN A 301 -9.39 7.01 -45.12
N LEU A 302 -10.21 8.02 -45.44
CA LEU A 302 -11.26 7.91 -46.47
C LEU A 302 -11.14 8.88 -47.65
N GLU A 303 -9.98 9.51 -47.91
CA GLU A 303 -9.81 10.36 -49.10
C GLU A 303 -8.51 10.07 -49.86
N SER A 304 -8.65 9.38 -51.00
CA SER A 304 -7.73 9.51 -52.14
C SER A 304 -8.56 9.84 -53.40
N GLY A 305 -8.79 11.12 -53.64
CA GLY A 305 -9.47 11.65 -54.83
C GLY A 305 -9.44 13.19 -54.84
N GLY A 306 -8.90 13.82 -55.88
CA GLY A 306 -8.38 15.20 -55.86
C GLY A 306 -9.38 16.37 -55.87
N GLY A 307 -8.90 17.58 -55.49
CA GLY A 307 -9.61 18.87 -55.61
C GLY A 307 -9.02 20.04 -54.77
N GLN A 308 -9.06 21.28 -55.28
CA GLN A 308 -8.26 22.48 -54.90
C GLN A 308 -8.62 23.26 -53.60
N ALA A 309 -7.79 24.27 -53.25
CA ALA A 309 -7.58 24.95 -51.96
C ALA A 309 -8.05 26.41 -51.86
N THR A 310 -8.49 26.89 -50.68
CA THR A 310 -8.34 28.31 -50.24
C THR A 310 -8.18 28.41 -48.70
N ASN A 311 -7.44 29.42 -48.21
CA ASN A 311 -6.88 29.55 -46.85
C ASN A 311 -7.37 30.77 -46.07
N ASN A 312 -7.51 30.66 -44.74
CA ASN A 312 -7.45 31.77 -43.78
C ASN A 312 -7.00 31.29 -42.36
N LEU A 313 -6.20 32.11 -41.65
CA LEU A 313 -5.37 31.79 -40.46
C LEU A 313 -5.79 32.56 -39.19
N TYR A 314 -5.63 31.95 -38.00
CA TYR A 314 -5.45 32.65 -36.70
C TYR A 314 -4.51 31.86 -35.73
N PRO A 315 -3.74 32.52 -34.82
CA PRO A 315 -2.58 31.90 -34.16
C PRO A 315 -2.72 31.64 -32.64
N CYS A 316 -1.99 30.64 -32.13
CA CYS A 316 -1.51 30.59 -30.73
C CYS A 316 -0.14 29.89 -30.63
N MET A 317 0.79 30.54 -29.93
CA MET A 317 2.21 30.18 -29.79
C MET A 317 2.46 29.26 -28.58
N HIS A 318 3.01 28.07 -28.81
CA HIS A 318 4.39 27.68 -28.46
C HIS A 318 4.64 26.23 -28.93
N THR A 319 5.84 25.97 -29.43
CA THR A 319 6.35 24.74 -30.10
C THR A 319 5.85 24.46 -31.53
N GLY A 320 6.42 25.16 -32.51
CA GLY A 320 7.29 24.52 -33.52
C GLY A 320 6.73 23.73 -34.72
N HIS A 321 5.44 23.46 -34.86
CA HIS A 321 4.92 22.82 -36.10
C HIS A 321 3.60 23.44 -36.58
N LYS A 322 3.59 24.01 -37.80
CA LYS A 322 2.38 24.51 -38.50
C LYS A 322 1.64 23.32 -39.13
N PHE A 323 0.34 23.17 -38.84
CA PHE A 323 -0.56 22.29 -39.60
C PHE A 323 -1.72 23.12 -40.17
N GLU A 324 -1.95 22.98 -41.47
CA GLU A 324 -3.01 23.61 -42.27
C GLU A 324 -4.25 22.71 -42.26
N VAL A 325 -5.46 23.26 -42.07
CA VAL A 325 -6.73 22.49 -42.07
C VAL A 325 -7.67 23.05 -43.12
N ARG A 326 -8.13 22.20 -44.04
CA ARG A 326 -9.09 22.51 -45.10
C ARG A 326 -10.42 21.80 -44.82
N TYR A 327 -11.56 22.46 -45.05
CA TYR A 327 -12.90 21.85 -44.93
C TYR A 327 -13.56 21.74 -46.30
N MET A 328 -14.15 20.58 -46.62
CA MET A 328 -15.16 20.43 -47.68
C MET A 328 -16.53 20.05 -47.06
N VAL A 329 -17.59 20.66 -47.57
CA VAL A 329 -18.99 20.35 -47.26
C VAL A 329 -19.51 19.41 -48.36
N THR A 330 -19.97 18.20 -48.03
CA THR A 330 -20.60 17.28 -49.00
C THR A 330 -22.08 17.04 -48.68
N ASN A 331 -22.88 17.02 -49.75
CA ASN A 331 -24.35 17.02 -49.73
C ASN A 331 -24.96 15.63 -49.46
N GLY A 332 -26.14 15.62 -48.83
CA GLY A 332 -26.80 14.46 -48.20
C GLY A 332 -27.24 13.27 -49.07
N ARG A 333 -26.80 13.14 -50.33
CA ARG A 333 -27.23 12.06 -51.24
C ARG A 333 -26.26 10.85 -51.29
N GLU A 334 -25.02 10.99 -50.82
CA GLU A 334 -24.06 9.88 -50.74
C GLU A 334 -24.18 9.01 -49.48
N ARG A 335 -24.78 9.54 -48.39
CA ARG A 335 -25.00 8.76 -47.15
C ARG A 335 -25.89 7.54 -47.34
N GLN A 336 -26.84 7.57 -48.29
CA GLN A 336 -27.81 6.48 -48.48
C GLN A 336 -27.25 5.26 -49.23
N LYS A 337 -26.15 5.39 -49.99
CA LYS A 337 -25.58 4.24 -50.71
C LYS A 337 -24.70 3.36 -49.82
N ILE A 338 -24.05 3.94 -48.80
CA ILE A 338 -23.16 3.20 -47.90
C ILE A 338 -23.95 2.32 -46.91
N LEU A 339 -25.17 2.74 -46.52
CA LEU A 339 -26.04 1.96 -45.63
C LEU A 339 -26.70 0.74 -46.30
N ALA A 340 -26.74 0.66 -47.63
CA ALA A 340 -27.41 -0.42 -48.35
C ALA A 340 -26.53 -1.67 -48.58
N MET A 341 -25.23 -1.62 -48.25
CA MET A 341 -24.29 -2.73 -48.47
C MET A 341 -23.99 -3.58 -47.21
N THR A 342 -24.62 -3.29 -46.07
CA THR A 342 -24.39 -4.04 -44.82
C THR A 342 -25.45 -5.12 -44.52
N SER A 343 -26.44 -5.34 -45.39
CA SER A 343 -27.56 -6.23 -45.12
C SER A 343 -27.42 -7.66 -45.65
N SER A 344 -26.24 -8.09 -46.11
CA SER A 344 -26.08 -9.46 -46.63
C SER A 344 -24.71 -10.08 -46.31
N LEU A 345 -24.46 -10.40 -45.04
CA LEU A 345 -23.48 -11.43 -44.65
C LEU A 345 -24.04 -12.25 -43.47
N PRO A 346 -24.12 -13.59 -43.58
CA PRO A 346 -24.70 -14.42 -42.53
C PRO A 346 -23.69 -14.68 -41.40
N SER A 347 -24.19 -14.66 -40.17
CA SER A 347 -23.60 -15.19 -38.94
C SER A 347 -22.34 -14.49 -38.38
N ARG A 348 -22.54 -13.58 -37.41
CA ARG A 348 -21.84 -13.54 -36.10
C ARG A 348 -22.39 -12.40 -35.20
N PRO A 349 -23.56 -12.61 -34.56
CA PRO A 349 -24.15 -11.60 -33.65
C PRO A 349 -23.37 -11.44 -32.33
N LEU A 350 -22.50 -12.40 -31.98
CA LEU A 350 -21.75 -12.39 -30.72
C LEU A 350 -20.61 -11.37 -30.65
N VAL A 351 -19.97 -11.04 -31.78
CA VAL A 351 -18.78 -10.16 -31.77
C VAL A 351 -19.18 -8.68 -31.74
N VAL A 352 -20.24 -8.32 -32.46
CA VAL A 352 -20.76 -6.94 -32.48
C VAL A 352 -21.49 -6.62 -31.17
N SER A 353 -22.22 -7.59 -30.60
CA SER A 353 -22.88 -7.43 -29.29
C SER A 353 -21.88 -7.27 -28.14
N LEU A 354 -20.72 -7.95 -28.18
CA LEU A 354 -19.67 -7.80 -27.17
C LEU A 354 -18.97 -6.43 -27.25
N CYS A 355 -18.75 -5.90 -28.45
CA CYS A 355 -18.15 -4.56 -28.64
C CYS A 355 -19.11 -3.43 -28.26
N LEU A 356 -20.42 -3.58 -28.50
CA LEU A 356 -21.42 -2.62 -28.03
C LEU A 356 -21.64 -2.68 -26.50
N LEU A 357 -21.54 -3.86 -25.88
CA LEU A 357 -21.57 -3.98 -24.42
C LEU A 357 -20.39 -3.23 -23.77
N LEU A 358 -19.19 -3.31 -24.37
CA LEU A 358 -17.98 -2.66 -23.83
C LEU A 358 -17.97 -1.13 -23.98
N LEU A 359 -18.75 -0.57 -24.91
CA LEU A 359 -18.89 0.89 -25.10
C LEU A 359 -20.02 1.51 -24.26
N LEU A 360 -20.95 0.69 -23.73
CA LEU A 360 -22.12 1.14 -22.97
C LEU A 360 -22.02 0.93 -21.45
N PHE A 361 -20.91 0.40 -20.93
CA PHE A 361 -20.62 0.45 -19.51
C PHE A 361 -19.75 1.67 -19.19
N PRO A 362 -20.31 2.82 -18.79
CA PRO A 362 -19.59 3.67 -17.87
C PRO A 362 -19.47 2.86 -16.58
N VAL A 363 -18.33 2.22 -16.36
CA VAL A 363 -17.96 1.74 -15.03
C VAL A 363 -17.62 2.99 -14.22
N CYS A 364 -18.64 3.76 -13.86
CA CYS A 364 -18.61 4.57 -12.65
C CYS A 364 -18.69 3.58 -11.49
N LEU A 365 -17.61 2.85 -11.24
CA LEU A 365 -17.34 2.39 -9.90
C LEU A 365 -16.69 3.57 -9.22
N GLY A 366 -17.52 4.39 -8.57
CA GLY A 366 -17.05 5.19 -7.46
C GLY A 366 -16.35 4.22 -6.52
N ILE A 367 -15.02 4.32 -6.46
CA ILE A 367 -14.31 3.76 -5.33
C ILE A 367 -14.82 4.59 -4.16
N ASP A 368 -15.61 4.00 -3.27
CA ASP A 368 -15.74 4.54 -1.93
C ASP A 368 -14.33 4.51 -1.36
N THR A 369 -13.61 5.63 -1.49
CA THR A 369 -12.44 5.89 -0.68
C THR A 369 -12.99 5.89 0.73
N ALA A 370 -12.75 4.81 1.46
CA ALA A 370 -13.19 4.71 2.83
C ALA A 370 -12.61 5.92 3.60
N SER A 371 -13.50 6.86 3.89
CA SER A 371 -13.22 8.20 4.37
C SER A 371 -13.77 8.29 5.78
N ILE A 372 -13.12 9.06 6.66
CA ILE A 372 -13.76 9.41 7.93
C ILE A 372 -15.04 10.18 7.61
N THR A 373 -16.19 9.66 8.04
CA THR A 373 -17.51 10.25 7.83
C THR A 373 -18.19 10.52 9.17
N TYR A 374 -19.18 11.41 9.17
CA TYR A 374 -19.97 11.72 10.35
C TYR A 374 -21.20 10.82 10.43
N HIS A 375 -21.42 10.20 11.60
CA HIS A 375 -22.47 9.20 11.83
C HIS A 375 -23.61 9.71 12.72
N GLY A 376 -23.73 11.04 12.86
CA GLY A 376 -24.88 11.68 13.51
C GLY A 376 -24.78 11.82 15.03
N GLY A 377 -23.78 11.24 15.67
CA GLY A 377 -23.56 11.29 17.12
C GLY A 377 -22.99 12.61 17.65
N PRO A 378 -22.92 12.78 18.97
CA PRO A 378 -22.47 14.03 19.59
C PRO A 378 -20.97 14.29 19.37
N LEU A 379 -20.60 15.58 19.33
CA LEU A 379 -19.21 16.06 19.40
C LEU A 379 -19.03 16.84 20.70
N LEU A 380 -17.79 16.94 21.18
CA LEU A 380 -17.48 17.86 22.28
C LEU A 380 -17.31 19.28 21.72
N THR A 381 -18.09 20.23 22.23
CA THR A 381 -18.16 21.61 21.71
C THR A 381 -18.19 22.63 22.85
N GLY A 382 -17.99 23.91 22.55
CA GLY A 382 -18.05 24.98 23.55
C GLY A 382 -16.86 24.97 24.51
N ASN A 383 -17.10 25.00 25.82
CA ASN A 383 -16.04 25.05 26.83
C ASN A 383 -15.72 23.64 27.35
N LEU A 384 -14.52 23.15 27.04
CA LEU A 384 -14.00 21.86 27.50
C LEU A 384 -13.08 22.06 28.71
N ASN A 385 -13.60 21.77 29.90
CA ASN A 385 -12.87 21.88 31.15
C ASN A 385 -12.16 20.55 31.46
N LEU A 386 -10.83 20.54 31.42
CA LEU A 386 -10.01 19.37 31.69
C LEU A 386 -9.62 19.28 33.18
N THR A 387 -9.76 18.08 33.74
CA THR A 387 -9.19 17.72 35.05
C THR A 387 -7.99 16.80 34.81
N LEU A 388 -6.77 17.29 35.01
CA LEU A 388 -5.57 16.48 34.79
C LEU A 388 -5.25 15.64 36.03
N ILE A 389 -5.07 14.34 35.85
CA ILE A 389 -4.80 13.37 36.92
C ILE A 389 -3.39 12.82 36.69
N TRP A 390 -2.46 13.21 37.55
CA TRP A 390 -1.07 12.75 37.55
C TRP A 390 -0.96 11.49 38.39
N TYR A 391 -1.04 10.33 37.75
CA TYR A 391 -1.02 9.04 38.43
C TYR A 391 0.40 8.45 38.49
N GLY A 392 0.97 8.42 39.69
CA GLY A 392 2.35 8.03 39.97
C GLY A 392 3.31 9.22 40.09
N GLN A 393 4.61 8.95 39.98
CA GLN A 393 5.65 9.94 40.19
C GLN A 393 5.89 10.79 38.93
N PHE A 394 5.63 12.09 39.00
CA PHE A 394 5.78 13.03 37.89
C PHE A 394 6.70 14.20 38.23
N GLY A 395 7.65 14.48 37.34
CA GLY A 395 8.51 15.65 37.40
C GLY A 395 7.78 16.93 37.00
N ARG A 396 8.34 18.09 37.39
CA ARG A 396 7.82 19.42 37.01
C ARG A 396 7.79 19.63 35.49
N VAL A 397 8.76 19.05 34.76
CA VAL A 397 8.88 19.18 33.30
C VAL A 397 7.67 18.61 32.59
N HIS A 398 7.26 17.36 32.88
CA HIS A 398 6.07 16.74 32.29
C HIS A 398 4.82 17.59 32.50
N LYS A 399 4.55 17.98 33.76
CA LYS A 399 3.36 18.78 34.09
C LYS A 399 3.35 20.13 33.38
N ASN A 400 4.51 20.79 33.30
CA ASN A 400 4.63 22.10 32.66
C ASN A 400 4.42 22.02 31.14
N VAL A 401 5.09 21.08 30.46
CA VAL A 401 4.99 20.90 29.00
C VAL A 401 3.55 20.61 28.58
N ILE A 402 2.88 19.68 29.28
CA ILE A 402 1.49 19.29 28.98
C ILE A 402 0.51 20.45 29.23
N ARG A 403 0.63 21.18 30.35
CA ARG A 403 -0.23 22.33 30.61
C ARG A 403 -0.02 23.44 29.57
N THR A 404 1.24 23.69 29.20
CA THR A 404 1.54 24.70 28.17
C THR A 404 1.07 24.26 26.78
N PHE A 405 1.04 22.96 26.47
CA PHE A 405 0.38 22.47 25.25
C PHE A 405 -1.11 22.82 25.22
N VAL A 406 -1.85 22.59 26.31
CA VAL A 406 -3.29 22.98 26.40
C VAL A 406 -3.46 24.49 26.24
N GLU A 407 -2.62 25.30 26.89
CA GLU A 407 -2.61 26.78 26.72
C GLU A 407 -2.33 27.19 25.26
N SER A 408 -1.61 26.37 24.50
CA SER A 408 -1.21 26.67 23.12
C SER A 408 -2.30 26.43 22.08
N LEU A 409 -3.35 25.66 22.41
CA LEU A 409 -4.50 25.42 21.53
C LEU A 409 -5.21 26.74 21.16
N HIS A 410 -5.19 27.71 22.07
CA HIS A 410 -5.85 29.02 21.94
C HIS A 410 -4.86 30.18 21.81
N TYR A 411 -3.58 29.87 21.69
CA TYR A 411 -2.53 30.89 21.65
C TYR A 411 -2.41 31.49 20.24
N ASN A 412 -2.37 32.81 20.16
CA ASN A 412 -2.13 33.54 18.93
C ASN A 412 -0.95 34.51 19.12
N ALA A 413 0.18 34.19 18.49
CA ALA A 413 1.38 35.02 18.43
C ALA A 413 1.40 36.01 17.25
N GLY A 414 0.30 36.11 16.50
CA GLY A 414 0.24 36.88 15.25
C GLY A 414 1.06 36.24 14.11
N ALA A 415 1.52 37.04 13.16
CA ALA A 415 2.30 36.57 12.02
C ALA A 415 3.76 36.18 12.37
N ASN A 416 4.23 36.51 13.58
CA ASN A 416 5.65 36.44 13.93
C ASN A 416 6.17 35.03 14.25
N LEU A 417 5.27 34.08 14.54
CA LEU A 417 5.63 32.70 14.87
C LEU A 417 4.67 31.75 14.16
N GLN A 418 5.01 31.32 12.95
CA GLN A 418 4.24 30.36 12.17
C GLN A 418 5.09 29.13 11.84
N PRO A 419 4.52 27.93 11.77
CA PRO A 419 3.11 27.60 12.05
C PRO A 419 2.78 27.50 13.55
N GLN A 420 1.51 27.73 13.94
CA GLN A 420 1.06 27.73 15.34
C GLN A 420 0.23 26.50 15.71
N VAL A 421 0.29 26.08 16.97
CA VAL A 421 -0.56 25.00 17.52
C VAL A 421 -2.06 25.32 17.35
N SER A 422 -2.45 26.59 17.49
CA SER A 422 -3.82 27.04 17.28
C SER A 422 -4.31 26.86 15.83
N SER A 423 -3.42 27.00 14.84
CA SER A 423 -3.79 26.71 13.44
C SER A 423 -4.15 25.24 13.23
N TRP A 424 -3.51 24.33 13.97
CA TRP A 424 -3.88 22.92 13.99
C TRP A 424 -5.21 22.72 14.69
N TRP A 425 -5.44 23.39 15.83
CA TRP A 425 -6.71 23.33 16.55
C TRP A 425 -7.92 23.79 15.70
N ASN A 426 -7.75 24.81 14.86
CA ASN A 426 -8.79 25.28 13.94
C ASN A 426 -9.29 24.18 12.98
N VAL A 427 -8.42 23.23 12.60
CA VAL A 427 -8.84 22.08 11.77
C VAL A 427 -9.77 21.15 12.56
N ILE A 428 -9.52 20.95 13.85
CA ILE A 428 -10.39 20.18 14.74
C ILE A 428 -11.74 20.88 14.90
N GLU A 429 -11.74 22.20 15.10
CA GLU A 429 -12.98 22.99 15.23
C GLU A 429 -13.85 22.91 13.97
N SER A 430 -13.24 22.75 12.79
CA SER A 430 -13.94 22.62 11.50
C SER A 430 -14.83 21.39 11.39
N TYR A 431 -14.65 20.38 12.24
CA TYR A 431 -15.54 19.22 12.33
C TYR A 431 -16.96 19.60 12.73
N GLN A 432 -17.12 20.64 13.56
CA GLN A 432 -18.45 21.12 13.98
C GLN A 432 -19.26 21.62 12.79
N GLU A 433 -18.63 22.31 11.85
CA GLU A 433 -19.27 22.84 10.64
C GLU A 433 -19.73 21.69 9.74
N VAL A 434 -18.86 20.68 9.53
CA VAL A 434 -19.18 19.51 8.72
C VAL A 434 -20.32 18.69 9.33
N ALA A 435 -20.38 18.59 10.66
CA ALA A 435 -21.47 17.94 11.40
C ALA A 435 -22.73 18.81 11.55
N ARG A 436 -22.72 20.05 11.05
CA ARG A 436 -23.81 21.04 11.22
C ARG A 436 -24.14 21.30 12.71
N LYS A 437 -23.13 21.28 13.57
CA LYS A 437 -23.23 21.57 15.02
C LYS A 437 -22.82 23.01 15.38
N GLY A 438 -22.52 23.83 14.38
CA GLY A 438 -22.11 25.23 14.54
C GLY A 438 -20.65 25.46 14.15
N SER A 439 -20.15 26.66 14.44
CA SER A 439 -18.78 27.09 14.16
C SER A 439 -18.13 27.83 15.35
N SER A 440 -18.74 27.73 16.53
CA SER A 440 -18.22 28.36 17.74
C SER A 440 -16.88 27.75 18.15
N PRO A 441 -15.92 28.56 18.65
CA PRO A 441 -14.64 28.04 19.13
C PRO A 441 -14.82 27.00 20.25
N ILE A 442 -13.96 25.98 20.24
CA ILE A 442 -13.88 24.94 21.27
C ILE A 442 -12.80 25.34 22.28
N ASN A 443 -13.18 26.02 23.36
CA ASN A 443 -12.25 26.51 24.37
C ASN A 443 -11.85 25.40 25.34
N VAL A 444 -10.58 24.99 25.31
CA VAL A 444 -10.04 23.93 26.16
C VAL A 444 -9.24 24.56 27.30
N LYS A 445 -9.56 24.24 28.56
CA LYS A 445 -8.89 24.79 29.74
C LYS A 445 -8.62 23.72 30.78
N VAL A 446 -7.47 23.77 31.43
CA VAL A 446 -7.20 22.97 32.63
C VAL A 446 -7.81 23.67 33.83
N VAL A 447 -8.82 23.08 34.46
CA VAL A 447 -9.53 23.67 35.61
C VAL A 447 -9.12 23.04 36.94
N LYS A 448 -8.62 21.80 36.92
CA LYS A 448 -8.20 21.07 38.12
C LYS A 448 -7.02 20.17 37.81
N GLN A 449 -6.15 20.00 38.80
CA GLN A 449 -5.08 19.00 38.78
C GLN A 449 -5.16 18.14 40.04
N VAL A 450 -5.06 16.83 39.87
CA VAL A 450 -5.02 15.84 40.95
C VAL A 450 -3.71 15.06 40.81
N THR A 451 -3.04 14.74 41.91
CA THR A 451 -1.82 13.93 41.89
C THR A 451 -2.00 12.75 42.83
N ASP A 452 -1.71 11.55 42.34
CA ASP A 452 -1.68 10.31 43.13
C ASP A 452 -0.28 9.69 43.06
N PRO A 453 0.65 10.10 43.93
CA PRO A 453 2.04 9.62 43.87
C PRO A 453 2.22 8.20 44.43
N LYS A 454 1.19 7.64 45.06
CA LYS A 454 1.27 6.35 45.79
C LYS A 454 0.72 5.18 44.99
N TYR A 455 0.33 5.38 43.74
CA TYR A 455 -0.22 4.33 42.88
C TYR A 455 -1.43 3.65 43.53
N SER A 456 -2.45 4.43 43.93
CA SER A 456 -3.52 3.91 44.80
C SER A 456 -4.42 2.83 44.20
N ALA A 457 -4.34 2.60 42.89
CA ALA A 457 -5.01 1.52 42.15
C ALA A 457 -3.99 0.51 41.54
N GLY A 458 -2.74 0.51 42.00
CA GLY A 458 -1.67 -0.35 41.49
C GLY A 458 -0.89 0.24 40.31
N LYS A 459 0.09 -0.52 39.80
CA LYS A 459 0.97 -0.12 38.68
C LYS A 459 0.60 -0.77 37.35
N VAL A 460 -0.50 -1.52 37.30
CA VAL A 460 -1.05 -2.09 36.07
C VAL A 460 -2.39 -1.43 35.82
N ALA A 461 -2.49 -0.68 34.74
CA ALA A 461 -3.67 0.07 34.34
C ALA A 461 -4.61 -0.84 33.53
N THR A 462 -5.54 -1.48 34.24
CA THR A 462 -6.66 -2.25 33.67
C THR A 462 -7.90 -1.37 33.46
N SER A 463 -9.00 -1.92 32.95
CA SER A 463 -10.31 -1.23 32.92
C SER A 463 -10.77 -0.81 34.31
N GLU A 464 -10.61 -1.69 35.31
CA GLU A 464 -11.05 -1.46 36.69
C GLU A 464 -10.20 -0.36 37.34
N PHE A 465 -8.90 -0.32 37.05
CA PHE A 465 -8.01 0.76 37.43
C PHE A 465 -8.55 2.12 36.98
N ILE A 466 -8.95 2.24 35.70
CA ILE A 466 -9.42 3.51 35.13
C ILE A 466 -10.65 3.96 35.91
N GLN A 467 -11.60 3.06 36.16
CA GLN A 467 -12.80 3.37 36.92
C GLN A 467 -12.50 3.87 38.34
N GLN A 468 -11.60 3.19 39.06
CA GLN A 468 -11.22 3.58 40.43
C GLN A 468 -10.53 4.95 40.48
N VAL A 469 -9.59 5.19 39.56
CA VAL A 469 -8.85 6.47 39.49
C VAL A 469 -9.79 7.61 39.12
N LEU A 470 -10.68 7.41 38.15
CA LEU A 470 -11.68 8.41 37.76
C LEU A 470 -12.63 8.73 38.91
N GLN A 471 -13.23 7.71 39.52
CA GLN A 471 -14.15 7.87 40.65
C GLN A 471 -13.52 8.67 41.79
N LYS A 472 -12.27 8.35 42.15
CA LYS A 472 -11.53 9.02 43.22
C LYS A 472 -11.13 10.46 42.88
N ALA A 473 -10.75 10.73 41.63
CA ALA A 473 -10.22 12.03 41.22
C ALA A 473 -11.32 13.06 40.89
N THR A 474 -12.41 12.62 40.28
CA THR A 474 -13.54 13.49 39.91
C THR A 474 -14.57 13.60 41.03
N GLY A 475 -14.63 12.64 41.95
CA GLY A 475 -15.66 12.60 43.01
C GLY A 475 -17.07 12.47 42.43
N GLY A 476 -17.21 11.87 41.24
CA GLY A 476 -18.48 11.75 40.52
C GLY A 476 -18.93 13.02 39.79
N ARG A 477 -18.09 14.06 39.73
CA ARG A 477 -18.41 15.28 38.96
C ARG A 477 -18.35 15.02 37.46
N SER A 478 -19.49 15.19 36.78
CA SER A 478 -19.64 15.06 35.32
C SER A 478 -19.29 16.32 34.51
N ASP A 479 -18.95 17.43 35.17
CA ASP A 479 -18.77 18.76 34.54
C ASP A 479 -17.38 18.99 33.91
N THR A 480 -16.46 18.03 34.03
CA THR A 480 -15.11 18.11 33.47
C THR A 480 -14.75 16.86 32.71
N ILE A 481 -13.77 16.94 31.81
CA ILE A 481 -13.19 15.79 31.10
C ILE A 481 -11.93 15.38 31.87
N PRO A 482 -11.95 14.25 32.60
CA PRO A 482 -10.75 13.75 33.27
C PRO A 482 -9.74 13.22 32.25
N VAL A 483 -8.48 13.61 32.44
CA VAL A 483 -7.34 13.17 31.64
C VAL A 483 -6.32 12.53 32.57
N ILE A 484 -6.18 11.21 32.51
CA ILE A 484 -5.21 10.45 33.30
C ILE A 484 -3.89 10.39 32.55
N PHE A 485 -2.85 10.93 33.17
CA PHE A 485 -1.46 10.75 32.76
C PHE A 485 -0.80 9.76 33.72
N THR A 486 -0.29 8.64 33.21
CA THR A 486 0.41 7.65 34.03
C THR A 486 1.92 7.86 34.02
N SER A 487 2.59 7.64 35.16
CA SER A 487 4.04 7.74 35.24
C SER A 487 4.74 6.61 34.47
N LYS A 488 6.03 6.78 34.21
CA LYS A 488 6.84 5.86 33.38
C LYS A 488 6.87 4.41 33.86
N ASP A 489 6.50 4.15 35.12
CA ASP A 489 6.52 2.84 35.77
C ASP A 489 5.13 2.22 35.94
N VAL A 490 4.14 2.69 35.17
CA VAL A 490 2.79 2.13 35.12
C VAL A 490 2.57 1.43 33.78
N GLN A 491 2.31 0.14 33.83
CA GLN A 491 2.01 -0.71 32.69
C GLN A 491 0.56 -0.55 32.28
N MET A 492 0.29 -0.09 31.06
CA MET A 492 -1.06 0.08 30.56
C MET A 492 -1.50 -1.17 29.78
N GLN A 493 -2.56 -1.85 30.24
CA GLN A 493 -3.07 -3.02 29.53
C GLN A 493 -3.63 -2.61 28.15
N GLY A 494 -3.09 -3.19 27.08
CA GLY A 494 -3.55 -2.93 25.71
C GLY A 494 -3.03 -1.65 25.06
N LEU A 495 -2.38 -0.75 25.81
CA LEU A 495 -1.48 0.26 25.22
C LEU A 495 -0.11 -0.38 24.99
N CYS A 496 0.65 0.13 24.01
CA CYS A 496 1.91 -0.41 23.45
C CYS A 496 1.83 -1.38 22.26
N PHE A 497 0.73 -2.13 22.09
CA PHE A 497 0.61 -3.02 20.93
C PHE A 497 0.02 -2.31 19.72
N THR A 498 -0.88 -1.35 19.93
CA THR A 498 -1.59 -0.64 18.84
C THR A 498 -1.93 0.83 19.14
N LYS A 499 -1.83 1.26 20.41
CA LYS A 499 -2.22 2.60 20.87
C LYS A 499 -1.30 3.08 21.99
N CYS A 500 -1.09 4.40 22.06
CA CYS A 500 -0.27 5.07 23.09
C CYS A 500 -1.09 5.95 24.03
N SER A 501 -2.35 6.12 23.69
CA SER A 501 -3.38 6.81 24.43
C SER A 501 -4.74 6.23 24.02
N GLN A 502 -5.74 6.47 24.83
CA GLN A 502 -7.12 6.11 24.53
C GLN A 502 -8.09 7.15 25.08
N HIS A 503 -9.26 7.22 24.48
CA HIS A 503 -10.41 7.92 25.02
C HIS A 503 -11.57 6.93 25.21
N GLY A 504 -12.51 7.27 26.07
CA GLY A 504 -13.69 6.44 26.35
C GLY A 504 -14.68 7.17 27.23
N THR A 505 -15.68 6.44 27.73
CA THR A 505 -16.73 6.97 28.59
C THR A 505 -16.81 6.22 29.92
N PHE A 506 -17.17 6.92 30.99
CA PHE A 506 -17.28 6.39 32.36
C PHE A 506 -18.57 6.88 33.03
N GLY A 507 -19.20 6.03 33.85
CA GLY A 507 -20.45 6.38 34.55
C GLY A 507 -21.59 6.71 33.57
N ASP A 508 -22.24 7.85 33.76
CA ASP A 508 -23.30 8.41 32.87
C ASP A 508 -22.72 8.97 31.55
N GLU A 509 -21.91 8.14 30.89
CA GLU A 509 -21.21 8.43 29.65
C GLU A 509 -20.20 9.60 29.69
N GLN A 510 -19.69 9.99 30.86
CA GLN A 510 -18.68 11.06 30.97
C GLN A 510 -17.43 10.71 30.14
N PRO A 511 -17.02 11.53 29.15
CA PRO A 511 -15.82 11.29 28.37
C PRO A 511 -14.54 11.41 29.22
N TYR A 512 -13.58 10.53 28.99
CA TYR A 512 -12.26 10.56 29.62
C TYR A 512 -11.15 10.29 28.62
N ILE A 513 -9.92 10.67 28.98
CA ILE A 513 -8.71 10.38 28.22
C ILE A 513 -7.68 9.71 29.14
N VAL A 514 -6.94 8.74 28.62
CA VAL A 514 -5.77 8.15 29.29
C VAL A 514 -4.56 8.20 28.38
N VAL A 515 -3.43 8.64 28.93
CA VAL A 515 -2.15 8.79 28.23
C VAL A 515 -1.05 8.13 29.06
N GLY A 516 -0.36 7.16 28.45
CA GLY A 516 0.78 6.48 29.05
C GLY A 516 2.07 7.27 28.87
N ASN A 517 2.96 7.23 29.87
CA ASN A 517 4.34 7.69 29.68
C ASN A 517 5.19 6.54 29.10
N PRO A 518 5.71 6.67 27.86
CA PRO A 518 6.37 5.57 27.17
C PRO A 518 7.83 5.35 27.58
N GLN A 519 8.38 6.11 28.53
CA GLN A 519 9.82 6.10 28.83
C GLN A 519 10.39 4.73 29.23
N ASN A 520 9.61 3.90 29.95
CA ASN A 520 10.00 2.52 30.24
C ASN A 520 9.15 1.51 29.48
N GLU A 521 7.85 1.80 29.33
CA GLU A 521 6.89 0.91 28.68
C GLU A 521 6.78 1.28 27.19
N CYS A 522 7.44 0.48 26.36
CA CYS A 522 7.34 0.48 24.89
C CYS A 522 7.78 1.82 24.25
N PRO A 523 9.00 2.28 24.58
CA PRO A 523 9.50 3.57 24.10
C PRO A 523 9.57 3.61 22.57
N GLY A 524 9.88 2.50 21.88
CA GLY A 524 9.89 2.50 20.42
C GLY A 524 8.49 2.55 19.78
N ALA A 525 7.48 1.93 20.39
CA ALA A 525 6.11 2.00 19.89
C ALA A 525 5.47 3.39 20.09
N CYS A 526 5.74 4.04 21.23
CA CYS A 526 4.96 5.20 21.68
C CYS A 526 5.72 6.50 21.87
N ALA A 527 7.05 6.49 21.78
CA ALA A 527 7.86 7.70 21.75
C ALA A 527 8.40 8.03 20.36
N TRP A 528 8.00 7.31 19.30
CA TRP A 528 8.30 7.71 17.93
C TRP A 528 7.66 9.08 17.62
N PRO A 529 8.36 10.04 16.97
CA PRO A 529 9.67 9.93 16.34
C PRO A 529 10.87 10.31 17.22
N PHE A 530 10.71 10.44 18.54
CA PHE A 530 11.80 10.78 19.48
C PHE A 530 12.60 9.57 19.99
N GLN A 531 12.10 8.36 19.73
CA GLN A 531 12.78 7.10 19.97
C GLN A 531 12.76 6.27 18.69
N LYS A 532 13.80 5.47 18.48
CA LYS A 532 13.81 4.46 17.42
C LYS A 532 12.65 3.48 17.62
N PRO A 533 11.87 3.18 16.57
CA PRO A 533 10.73 2.29 16.72
C PRO A 533 11.18 0.86 17.02
N ASP A 534 10.42 0.14 17.86
CA ASP A 534 10.74 -1.24 18.27
C ASP A 534 10.58 -2.23 17.09
N LYS A 535 9.71 -1.87 16.13
CA LYS A 535 9.42 -2.62 14.91
C LYS A 535 9.17 -1.64 13.75
N GLY A 536 9.52 -2.02 12.53
CA GLY A 536 9.34 -1.20 11.33
C GLY A 536 10.66 -0.67 10.75
N PRO A 537 10.60 0.13 9.67
CA PRO A 537 11.81 0.65 9.03
C PRO A 537 12.61 1.55 9.98
N LEU A 538 13.93 1.52 9.84
CA LEU A 538 14.83 2.42 10.58
C LEU A 538 14.43 3.87 10.30
N SER A 539 14.14 4.59 11.38
CA SER A 539 13.61 5.95 11.34
C SER A 539 14.64 6.97 11.78
N ILE A 540 14.61 8.15 11.17
CA ILE A 540 15.33 9.32 11.68
C ILE A 540 14.66 9.74 12.98
N THR A 541 15.37 9.56 14.09
CA THR A 541 14.92 10.01 15.40
C THR A 541 15.08 11.52 15.51
N LEU A 542 14.00 12.21 15.85
CA LEU A 542 14.02 13.63 16.17
C LEU A 542 14.42 13.83 17.62
N ASN A 543 15.11 14.92 17.94
CA ASN A 543 15.26 15.29 19.34
C ASN A 543 13.93 15.84 19.88
N PRO A 544 13.54 15.50 21.13
CA PRO A 544 12.36 16.05 21.76
C PRO A 544 12.42 17.58 21.83
N PRO A 545 11.40 18.33 21.35
CA PRO A 545 11.45 19.78 21.27
C PRO A 545 11.49 20.49 22.63
N ASN A 546 11.11 19.81 23.72
CA ASN A 546 11.21 20.33 25.08
C ASN A 546 12.29 19.63 25.91
N GLY A 547 13.17 18.85 25.26
CA GLY A 547 14.29 18.17 25.90
C GLY A 547 13.90 17.01 26.81
N ASN A 548 12.65 16.55 26.78
CA ASN A 548 12.19 15.44 27.61
C ASN A 548 11.34 14.46 26.81
N LEU A 549 11.92 13.30 26.49
CA LEU A 549 11.30 12.25 25.67
C LEU A 549 9.90 11.87 26.18
N GLY A 550 9.73 11.66 27.48
CA GLY A 550 8.44 11.29 28.06
C GLY A 550 7.40 12.39 27.91
N ALA A 551 7.74 13.62 28.27
CA ALA A 551 6.81 14.74 28.18
C ALA A 551 6.39 15.04 26.74
N ASP A 552 7.35 15.05 25.81
CA ASP A 552 7.11 15.33 24.39
C ASP A 552 6.32 14.20 23.70
N ALA A 553 6.63 12.94 24.00
CA ALA A 553 5.85 11.80 23.49
C ALA A 553 4.41 11.79 24.05
N MET A 554 4.25 12.13 25.34
CA MET A 554 2.92 12.26 25.95
C MET A 554 2.10 13.38 25.32
N VAL A 555 2.72 14.46 24.83
CA VAL A 555 2.01 15.50 24.07
C VAL A 555 1.44 14.94 22.76
N ILE A 556 2.21 14.16 22.00
CA ILE A 556 1.73 13.52 20.76
C ILE A 556 0.53 12.62 21.05
N ALA A 557 0.69 11.74 22.06
CA ALA A 557 -0.36 10.80 22.44
C ALA A 557 -1.61 11.52 22.98
N PHE A 558 -1.44 12.58 23.76
CA PHE A 558 -2.54 13.39 24.28
C PHE A 558 -3.25 14.18 23.16
N ALA A 559 -2.50 14.81 22.25
CA ALA A 559 -3.06 15.54 21.11
C ALA A 559 -3.96 14.63 20.26
N ARG A 560 -3.49 13.40 19.99
CA ARG A 560 -4.27 12.38 19.28
C ARG A 560 -5.58 12.05 20.01
N ALA A 561 -5.48 11.65 21.29
CA ALA A 561 -6.66 11.25 22.05
C ALA A 561 -7.64 12.40 22.27
N LEU A 562 -7.15 13.65 22.37
CA LEU A 562 -8.00 14.83 22.46
C LEU A 562 -8.80 15.05 21.16
N VAL A 563 -8.17 14.91 19.99
CA VAL A 563 -8.87 15.00 18.70
C VAL A 563 -9.96 13.93 18.60
N GLU A 564 -9.63 12.69 18.96
CA GLU A 564 -10.58 11.57 18.90
C GLU A 564 -11.72 11.73 19.90
N ALA A 565 -11.44 12.16 21.13
CA ALA A 565 -12.45 12.48 22.12
C ALA A 565 -13.36 13.64 21.69
N VAL A 566 -12.83 14.66 21.01
CA VAL A 566 -13.64 15.80 20.54
C VAL A 566 -14.54 15.42 19.36
N THR A 567 -13.99 14.66 18.42
CA THR A 567 -14.67 14.34 17.15
C THR A 567 -15.51 13.07 17.22
N ASN A 568 -15.26 12.18 18.19
CA ASN A 568 -15.96 10.91 18.33
C ASN A 568 -16.09 10.43 19.80
N PRO A 569 -16.54 11.27 20.75
CA PRO A 569 -16.53 10.96 22.19
C PRO A 569 -17.26 9.66 22.55
N TYR A 570 -18.36 9.36 21.86
CA TYR A 570 -19.25 8.24 22.14
C TYR A 570 -19.18 7.14 21.07
N LYS A 571 -18.16 7.16 20.22
CA LYS A 571 -18.01 6.25 19.07
C LYS A 571 -19.16 6.30 18.06
N THR A 572 -19.88 7.42 18.00
CA THR A 572 -21.02 7.68 17.10
C THR A 572 -20.85 8.97 16.29
N GLY A 573 -19.75 9.70 16.46
CA GLY A 573 -19.41 10.95 15.77
C GLY A 573 -18.69 10.70 14.44
N PHE A 574 -17.43 11.09 14.35
CA PHE A 574 -16.61 10.91 13.15
C PHE A 574 -15.76 9.65 13.19
N PHE A 575 -16.04 8.71 12.30
CA PHE A 575 -15.22 7.52 12.11
C PHE A 575 -15.39 6.95 10.70
N GLN A 576 -14.49 6.07 10.32
CA GLN A 576 -14.66 5.25 9.12
C GLN A 576 -15.48 4.02 9.48
N ASP A 577 -16.69 3.92 8.92
CA ASP A 577 -17.53 2.74 9.07
C ASP A 577 -16.92 1.58 8.28
N ASN A 578 -16.59 0.52 8.99
CA ASN A 578 -16.08 -0.70 8.41
C ASN A 578 -17.13 -1.76 8.75
N SER A 579 -18.21 -1.78 7.96
CA SER A 579 -19.39 -2.63 8.14
C SER A 579 -19.07 -4.15 8.20
N ASN A 580 -17.82 -4.54 7.98
CA ASN A 580 -17.31 -5.90 8.04
C ASN A 580 -16.40 -6.19 9.25
N ASN A 581 -16.20 -5.25 10.19
CA ASN A 581 -15.27 -5.42 11.31
C ASN A 581 -15.61 -4.52 12.52
N ALA A 582 -16.51 -4.97 13.39
CA ALA A 582 -17.03 -4.21 14.54
C ALA A 582 -15.97 -3.79 15.59
N ASN A 583 -14.74 -4.32 15.51
CA ASN A 583 -13.71 -4.15 16.55
C ASN A 583 -12.54 -3.21 16.18
N LYS A 584 -12.55 -2.53 15.01
CA LYS A 584 -11.51 -1.53 14.68
C LYS A 584 -12.10 -0.30 13.98
N THR A 585 -12.52 0.66 14.80
CA THR A 585 -12.93 2.00 14.38
C THR A 585 -11.68 2.84 14.07
N ILE A 586 -11.57 3.36 12.84
CA ILE A 586 -10.54 4.35 12.48
C ILE A 586 -11.15 5.74 12.67
N GLU A 587 -10.50 6.55 13.50
CA GLU A 587 -10.94 7.90 13.88
C GLU A 587 -10.08 8.99 13.24
N ALA A 588 -10.46 10.26 13.44
CA ALA A 588 -9.86 11.44 12.82
C ALA A 588 -8.33 11.52 12.89
N ALA A 589 -7.75 11.32 14.08
CA ALA A 589 -6.29 11.31 14.25
C ALA A 589 -5.69 9.94 13.90
N SER A 590 -6.44 8.86 14.12
CA SER A 590 -6.05 7.49 13.75
C SER A 590 -5.80 7.27 12.27
N ALA A 591 -6.57 7.92 11.41
CA ALA A 591 -6.39 7.86 9.96
C ALA A 591 -5.03 8.42 9.49
N CYS A 592 -4.40 9.29 10.28
CA CYS A 592 -3.17 10.02 9.92
C CYS A 592 -1.97 9.61 10.78
N TRP A 593 -1.96 8.35 11.24
CA TRP A 593 -0.86 7.80 12.04
C TRP A 593 0.49 8.04 11.37
N GLY A 594 1.47 8.48 12.16
CA GLY A 594 2.86 8.62 11.71
C GLY A 594 3.17 9.86 10.88
N ILE A 595 2.18 10.70 10.56
CA ILE A 595 2.36 11.90 9.75
C ILE A 595 2.52 13.10 10.67
N PHE A 596 3.67 13.78 10.62
CA PHE A 596 3.92 15.04 11.35
C PHE A 596 4.26 16.21 10.41
N GLY A 597 4.58 15.95 9.16
CA GLY A 597 4.91 16.96 8.16
C GLY A 597 4.66 16.48 6.74
N SER A 598 4.62 17.40 5.79
CA SER A 598 4.48 17.09 4.37
C SER A 598 5.57 16.11 3.91
N GLY A 599 5.17 15.14 3.08
CA GLY A 599 6.05 14.09 2.60
C GLY A 599 6.41 13.02 3.64
N ALA A 600 5.65 12.89 4.73
CA ALA A 600 5.81 11.77 5.67
C ALA A 600 5.61 10.41 4.97
N LEU A 601 6.41 9.43 5.39
CA LEU A 601 6.45 8.06 4.88
C LEU A 601 6.76 7.12 6.06
N ASP A 602 6.66 5.81 5.88
CA ASP A 602 6.99 4.86 6.95
C ASP A 602 8.43 5.07 7.46
N GLY A 603 8.57 5.36 8.76
CA GLY A 603 9.87 5.68 9.38
C GLY A 603 10.37 7.12 9.13
N PHE A 604 9.61 7.98 8.47
CA PHE A 604 9.95 9.38 8.29
C PHE A 604 8.77 10.29 8.67
N ALA A 605 8.96 11.10 9.71
CA ALA A 605 7.93 11.98 10.27
C ALA A 605 7.40 13.04 9.27
N GLY A 606 8.07 13.23 8.14
CA GLY A 606 7.81 14.31 7.19
C GLY A 606 8.70 15.51 7.47
N LYS A 607 8.49 16.59 6.73
CA LYS A 607 9.22 17.84 6.94
C LYS A 607 8.82 18.47 8.27
N VAL A 608 9.80 18.61 9.17
CA VAL A 608 9.65 19.29 10.46
C VAL A 608 10.68 20.41 10.57
N LEU A 609 10.41 21.39 11.42
CA LEU A 609 11.37 22.41 11.81
C LEU A 609 12.32 21.86 12.87
N VAL A 610 13.55 22.36 12.88
CA VAL A 610 14.56 22.01 13.88
C VAL A 610 14.97 23.27 14.62
N ASP A 611 14.90 23.24 15.95
CA ASP A 611 15.38 24.34 16.78
C ASP A 611 16.91 24.40 16.73
N PRO A 612 17.53 25.50 16.26
CA PRO A 612 18.99 25.58 16.17
C PRO A 612 19.70 25.52 17.53
N ASN A 613 19.02 25.88 18.63
CA ASN A 613 19.63 25.92 19.95
C ASN A 613 19.56 24.56 20.67
N THR A 614 18.50 23.80 20.44
CA THR A 614 18.24 22.53 21.16
C THR A 614 18.35 21.30 20.26
N GLY A 615 18.37 21.48 18.94
CA GLY A 615 18.24 20.42 17.95
C GLY A 615 16.85 19.76 17.92
N GLY A 616 15.89 20.28 18.69
CA GLY A 616 14.55 19.70 18.85
C GLY A 616 13.70 19.81 17.58
N GLY A 617 13.11 18.69 17.15
CA GLY A 617 12.21 18.64 16.00
C GLY A 617 10.78 19.03 16.38
N PHE A 618 10.17 19.97 15.65
CA PHE A 618 8.84 20.49 15.95
C PHE A 618 8.10 20.91 14.67
N ASN A 619 6.77 21.03 14.76
CA ASN A 619 5.94 21.53 13.65
C ASN A 619 4.92 22.58 14.09
N GLY A 620 4.89 22.98 15.36
CA GLY A 620 4.00 24.02 15.87
C GLY A 620 4.63 24.85 16.98
N HIS A 621 4.51 26.17 16.86
CA HIS A 621 4.82 27.13 17.92
C HIS A 621 3.64 27.26 18.88
N GLY A 622 3.93 27.16 20.17
CA GLY A 622 2.96 27.34 21.24
C GLY A 622 3.27 28.52 22.14
N SER A 623 2.46 28.66 23.18
CA SER A 623 2.57 29.73 24.17
C SER A 623 3.89 29.64 24.95
N ARG A 624 4.33 30.78 25.50
CA ARG A 624 5.57 30.90 26.30
C ARG A 624 6.83 30.43 25.55
N GLY A 625 6.84 30.57 24.22
CA GLY A 625 7.97 30.17 23.37
C GLY A 625 8.19 28.66 23.26
N ARG A 626 7.26 27.83 23.73
CA ARG A 626 7.35 26.38 23.64
C ARG A 626 7.12 25.91 22.21
N LYS A 627 7.79 24.82 21.86
CA LYS A 627 7.70 24.18 20.55
C LYS A 627 7.12 22.78 20.74
N PHE A 628 6.27 22.36 19.82
CA PHE A 628 5.57 21.09 19.90
C PHE A 628 5.66 20.36 18.56
N LEU A 629 5.76 19.04 18.64
CA LEU A 629 5.50 18.16 17.51
C LEU A 629 4.10 17.57 17.71
N ILE A 630 3.20 17.80 16.77
CA ILE A 630 1.79 17.46 16.87
C ILE A 630 1.41 16.62 15.64
N PRO A 631 0.65 15.51 15.80
CA PRO A 631 0.31 14.65 14.68
C PRO A 631 -0.62 15.34 13.68
N ALA A 632 -0.55 14.91 12.43
CA ALA A 632 -1.55 15.24 11.43
C ALA A 632 -2.93 14.72 11.85
N VAL A 633 -3.96 15.37 11.34
CA VAL A 633 -5.36 15.00 11.55
C VAL A 633 -6.06 14.92 10.21
N TRP A 634 -7.06 14.04 10.10
CA TRP A 634 -7.92 14.04 8.94
C TRP A 634 -8.63 15.39 8.83
N ASN A 635 -8.55 16.04 7.68
CA ASN A 635 -9.28 17.27 7.44
C ASN A 635 -10.62 16.91 6.77
N PRO A 636 -11.76 17.14 7.44
CA PRO A 636 -13.06 16.69 6.94
C PRO A 636 -13.53 17.50 5.72
N LYS A 637 -12.93 18.68 5.47
CA LYS A 637 -13.21 19.52 4.30
C LYS A 637 -12.44 19.05 3.06
N THR A 638 -11.15 18.75 3.22
CA THR A 638 -10.30 18.31 2.09
C THR A 638 -10.30 16.80 1.87
N LYS A 639 -10.83 16.02 2.82
CA LYS A 639 -10.84 14.56 2.82
C LYS A 639 -9.43 13.97 2.66
N SER A 640 -8.48 14.51 3.42
CA SER A 640 -7.10 14.07 3.42
C SER A 640 -6.44 14.36 4.77
N CYS A 641 -5.32 13.69 5.07
CA CYS A 641 -4.51 14.03 6.23
C CYS A 641 -3.85 15.39 6.07
N TRP A 642 -4.03 16.25 7.06
CA TRP A 642 -3.50 17.61 7.10
C TRP A 642 -2.53 17.78 8.27
N THR A 643 -1.46 18.53 8.03
CA THR A 643 -0.43 18.89 9.00
C THR A 643 -0.05 20.35 8.82
N LEU A 644 0.65 20.92 9.81
CA LEU A 644 1.08 22.31 9.85
C LEU A 644 2.15 22.68 8.81
N LEU A 645 2.86 21.69 8.24
CA LEU A 645 4.03 21.87 7.35
C LEU A 645 3.98 21.04 6.07
#